data_AF-A0AAN7TNR4-F1
#
_entry.id   AF-A0AAN7TNR4-F1
#
_cell.length_a   1.000
_cell.length_b   1.000
_cell.length_c   1.000
_cell.angle_alpha   90.00
_cell.angle_beta   90.00
_cell.angle_gamma   90.00
#
_symmetry.space_group_name_H-M   'P 1'
#
loop_
_entity.id
_entity.type
_entity.pdbx_description
1 polymer ?
#
loop_
_entity_poly.entity_id
_entity_poly.type
_entity_poly.pdbx_seq_one_letter_code
_entity_poly.pdbx_strand_id
1 'polypeptide(L)'
;MNFSVEEKTLLGLGLFNILLLLIFAIHFIIIYNLSKKNVKSYVNNGFTINDNTLTDDEYGIELTDNTKKNETPINNNNNNNNNNNNNNNNTNNNINENYNSSKNIRKLFRYIEFKNRRNYMGLMSECIAALTIFELLILVLVMFDKLHIAAGIILMIFGLCLFWLIWVVPIDDDKFLKSTFSIENGFKRFITRQLFKFKYVNLLKNLRYWYCLIPPLMAILLLTILLEGTCEDQLKFIDSRIIRKYMDPTCPTTGIPCFIYLTLNQQPSTSIIVNFHTSSKKGDPEPNPICLYDTSPMGNQTSDYRYISYGNYYKMPLEVIRYVNWVHIEGLQPKTTYYFTCGTWESGFSIERKFKTLSDNSNDGYSFVVGGDVDITTDAAQILQLSALKNPDFAMIGGDLAYDHAQYTCYRIVDKWLNNWQYKMISSTGYTIPLIASIGNHEVIGDFNAPSYRIPFFKRYFPQMTKKDDPGDGDNVDNRSTYNTVNIGGPNGTVIFNLDSGHHSSMSEQATWINQQLSTGIRVNNSDGTSNIENNFNSTQLRFSIYHVPMYPTIRDYSNSRSAAVRDNWLSTFDRFKFNIAFENHDHAYKRTLPLFNNTIVDVKTTQSSTLYIGDGSAGTGIRPLPYSGLKWYQAFSKSTHYITLINVIPTNRTITFNSFDTNNSTFDSGHITY
;
A
#
# COMPACT_ATOMS: atom_id res chain seq x y z
N MET A 1 25.58 -3.07 -11.37
CA MET A 1 24.23 -2.63 -10.99
C MET A 1 24.16 -2.59 -9.46
N ASN A 2 23.66 -1.52 -8.87
CA ASN A 2 23.48 -1.43 -7.41
C ASN A 2 22.05 -1.89 -7.05
N PHE A 3 21.90 -3.18 -6.76
CA PHE A 3 20.65 -3.74 -6.25
C PHE A 3 20.24 -3.09 -4.91
N SER A 4 18.93 -2.95 -4.67
CA SER A 4 18.38 -2.45 -3.40
C SER A 4 18.68 -3.39 -2.21
N VAL A 5 18.29 -3.00 -0.99
CA VAL A 5 18.45 -3.86 0.19
C VAL A 5 17.48 -5.05 0.15
N GLU A 6 16.26 -4.84 -0.34
CA GLU A 6 15.28 -5.89 -0.61
C GLU A 6 15.76 -6.84 -1.71
N GLU A 7 16.29 -6.29 -2.81
CA GLU A 7 16.80 -7.09 -3.93
C GLU A 7 18.03 -7.92 -3.54
N LYS A 8 18.94 -7.37 -2.73
CA LYS A 8 20.06 -8.14 -2.15
C LYS A 8 19.57 -9.23 -1.20
N THR A 9 18.53 -8.96 -0.41
CA THR A 9 17.91 -9.94 0.49
C THR A 9 17.25 -11.07 -0.30
N LEU A 10 16.51 -10.75 -1.37
CA LEU A 10 15.91 -11.71 -2.29
C LEU A 10 16.97 -12.55 -3.03
N LEU A 11 18.06 -11.94 -3.50
CA LEU A 11 19.18 -12.67 -4.12
C LEU A 11 19.84 -13.62 -3.11
N GLY A 12 20.05 -13.17 -1.87
CA GLY A 12 20.59 -13.96 -0.78
C GLY A 12 19.72 -15.16 -0.42
N LEU A 13 18.40 -14.95 -0.32
CA LEU A 13 17.42 -16.03 -0.11
C LEU A 13 17.37 -17.01 -1.29
N GLY A 14 17.47 -16.53 -2.52
CA GLY A 14 17.56 -17.38 -3.72
C GLY A 14 18.81 -18.27 -3.71
N LEU A 15 19.98 -17.67 -3.46
CA LEU A 15 21.25 -18.39 -3.36
C LEU A 15 21.28 -19.38 -2.19
N PHE A 16 20.70 -19.00 -1.04
CA PHE A 16 20.57 -19.89 0.13
C PHE A 16 19.68 -21.11 -0.18
N ASN A 17 18.57 -20.94 -0.90
CA ASN A 17 17.72 -22.05 -1.32
C ASN A 17 18.39 -22.96 -2.37
N ILE A 18 19.15 -22.40 -3.32
CA ILE A 18 19.98 -23.19 -4.25
C ILE A 18 21.05 -23.99 -3.49
N LEU A 19 21.69 -23.38 -2.48
CA LEU A 19 22.65 -24.06 -1.62
C LEU A 19 21.98 -25.19 -0.80
N LEU A 20 20.78 -24.98 -0.27
CA LEU A 20 19.98 -26.03 0.38
C LEU A 20 19.70 -27.20 -0.59
N LEU A 21 19.21 -26.92 -1.80
CA LEU A 21 18.93 -27.94 -2.81
C LEU A 21 20.17 -28.76 -3.19
N LEU A 22 21.33 -28.10 -3.30
CA LEU A 22 22.63 -28.78 -3.51
C LEU A 22 23.04 -29.62 -2.30
N ILE A 23 22.89 -29.12 -1.07
CA ILE A 23 23.17 -29.87 0.17
C ILE A 23 22.24 -31.10 0.28
N PHE A 24 20.97 -30.98 -0.08
CA PHE A 24 20.02 -32.10 -0.12
C PHE A 24 20.35 -33.12 -1.21
N ALA A 25 20.73 -32.69 -2.42
CA ALA A 25 21.20 -33.58 -3.47
C ALA A 25 22.48 -34.35 -3.05
N ILE A 26 23.43 -33.65 -2.40
CA ILE A 26 24.63 -34.26 -1.84
C ILE A 26 24.28 -35.24 -0.70
N HIS A 27 23.36 -34.89 0.20
CA HIS A 27 22.88 -35.80 1.25
C HIS A 27 22.21 -37.06 0.67
N PHE A 28 21.38 -36.91 -0.36
CA PHE A 28 20.77 -38.02 -1.07
C PHE A 28 21.81 -38.95 -1.69
N ILE A 29 22.83 -38.39 -2.38
CA ILE A 29 23.96 -39.12 -2.95
C ILE A 29 24.80 -39.82 -1.86
N ILE A 30 25.02 -39.18 -0.70
CA ILE A 30 25.74 -39.76 0.44
C ILE A 30 24.94 -40.92 1.04
N ILE A 31 23.64 -40.76 1.29
CA ILE A 31 22.76 -41.80 1.84
C ILE A 31 22.66 -42.99 0.87
N TYR A 32 22.51 -42.72 -0.43
CA TYR A 32 22.53 -43.73 -1.50
C TYR A 32 23.86 -44.51 -1.51
N ASN A 33 25.00 -43.82 -1.43
CA ASN A 33 26.31 -44.47 -1.42
C ASN A 33 26.62 -45.21 -0.11
N LEU A 34 26.17 -44.72 1.04
CA LEU A 34 26.29 -45.43 2.33
C LEU A 34 25.41 -46.69 2.37
N SER A 35 24.21 -46.63 1.79
CA SER A 35 23.38 -47.81 1.50
C SER A 35 24.16 -48.82 0.65
N LYS A 36 24.73 -48.39 -0.48
CA LYS A 36 25.55 -49.21 -1.40
C LYS A 36 26.80 -49.80 -0.72
N LYS A 37 27.44 -49.08 0.20
CA LYS A 37 28.62 -49.53 0.98
C LYS A 37 28.26 -50.57 2.03
N ASN A 38 27.17 -50.36 2.78
CA ASN A 38 26.64 -51.35 3.73
C ASN A 38 26.20 -52.63 3.02
N VAL A 39 25.60 -52.53 1.83
CA VAL A 39 25.25 -53.68 0.99
C VAL A 39 26.49 -54.46 0.51
N LYS A 40 27.64 -53.81 0.25
CA LYS A 40 28.91 -54.53 0.01
C LYS A 40 29.45 -55.20 1.27
N SER A 41 29.40 -54.53 2.42
CA SER A 41 29.85 -55.11 3.70
C SER A 41 29.08 -56.38 4.07
N TYR A 42 27.76 -56.41 3.86
CA TYR A 42 26.90 -57.58 4.06
C TYR A 42 27.10 -58.73 3.04
N VAL A 43 27.91 -58.53 2.00
CA VAL A 43 28.26 -59.58 1.01
C VAL A 43 29.64 -60.18 1.29
N ASN A 44 30.56 -59.42 1.90
CA ASN A 44 31.94 -59.87 2.12
C ASN A 44 32.16 -60.62 3.45
N ASN A 45 31.29 -60.46 4.45
CA ASN A 45 31.32 -61.22 5.71
C ASN A 45 29.95 -61.88 5.95
N GLY A 46 29.78 -63.20 5.97
CA GLY A 46 30.69 -64.29 5.63
C GLY A 46 30.04 -65.62 6.02
N PHE A 47 30.05 -66.63 5.13
CA PHE A 47 29.53 -67.98 5.41
C PHE A 47 30.50 -69.01 4.85
N THR A 48 31.41 -69.49 5.69
CA THR A 48 32.25 -70.67 5.44
C THR A 48 31.65 -71.85 6.18
N ILE A 49 31.35 -72.92 5.44
CA ILE A 49 31.01 -74.24 6.02
C ILE A 49 32.29 -75.07 5.98
N ASN A 50 32.65 -75.68 7.12
CA ASN A 50 33.54 -76.84 7.16
C ASN A 50 32.65 -78.09 7.23
N ASP A 51 33.02 -79.14 6.52
CA ASP A 51 32.30 -80.42 6.55
C ASP A 51 32.79 -81.34 7.68
N ASN A 52 31.86 -82.16 8.21
CA ASN A 52 32.03 -83.23 9.20
C ASN A 52 32.35 -82.73 10.65
N THR A 53 31.95 -83.41 11.74
CA THR A 53 31.50 -84.80 11.96
C THR A 53 30.41 -84.91 13.06
N LEU A 54 29.45 -85.85 12.92
CA LEU A 54 28.68 -86.57 13.98
C LEU A 54 27.73 -85.73 14.90
N THR A 55 26.63 -86.22 15.50
CA THR A 55 25.93 -87.56 15.52
C THR A 55 24.41 -87.37 15.82
N ASP A 56 23.58 -88.16 15.13
CA ASP A 56 22.43 -89.02 15.56
C ASP A 56 21.35 -88.60 16.60
N ASP A 57 20.08 -88.91 16.23
CA ASP A 57 18.84 -89.25 16.99
C ASP A 57 18.30 -88.31 18.13
N GLU A 58 17.00 -88.13 18.41
CA GLU A 58 15.82 -89.04 18.46
C GLU A 58 14.42 -88.34 18.28
N TYR A 59 13.36 -89.15 18.03
CA TYR A 59 11.90 -89.00 18.28
C TYR A 59 11.07 -87.68 18.07
N GLY A 60 9.98 -87.80 17.27
CA GLY A 60 8.59 -87.73 17.83
C GLY A 60 7.57 -86.66 17.41
N ILE A 61 6.39 -87.12 16.90
CA ILE A 61 4.99 -86.66 17.20
C ILE A 61 4.53 -85.24 16.73
N GLU A 62 3.32 -84.99 16.18
CA GLU A 62 2.30 -85.82 15.48
C GLU A 62 1.33 -84.94 14.60
N LEU A 63 -0.01 -85.03 14.71
CA LEU A 63 -1.03 -84.51 13.76
C LEU A 63 -2.18 -83.71 14.46
N THR A 64 -3.10 -83.01 13.78
CA THR A 64 -4.36 -83.47 13.12
C THR A 64 -5.23 -82.24 12.71
N ASP A 65 -6.42 -82.31 12.07
CA ASP A 65 -6.91 -83.00 10.84
C ASP A 65 -8.34 -82.45 10.47
N ASN A 66 -8.96 -82.94 9.38
CA ASN A 66 -10.36 -82.83 8.88
C ASN A 66 -10.65 -81.75 7.80
N THR A 67 -11.11 -82.04 6.56
CA THR A 67 -12.05 -83.03 5.92
C THR A 67 -13.53 -82.58 5.90
N LYS A 68 -14.50 -82.97 5.02
CA LYS A 68 -14.76 -83.85 3.83
C LYS A 68 -16.03 -83.26 3.11
N LYS A 69 -16.56 -83.59 1.90
CA LYS A 69 -16.25 -84.50 0.75
C LYS A 69 -16.47 -83.71 -0.59
N ASN A 70 -17.32 -83.89 -1.64
CA ASN A 70 -18.24 -84.84 -2.34
C ASN A 70 -18.54 -84.17 -3.75
N GLU A 71 -18.92 -84.73 -4.92
CA GLU A 71 -19.01 -86.10 -5.50
C GLU A 71 -18.98 -86.06 -7.08
N THR A 72 -20.00 -86.59 -7.81
CA THR A 72 -20.10 -86.87 -9.28
C THR A 72 -21.59 -86.76 -9.77
N PRO A 73 -22.08 -87.06 -11.03
CA PRO A 73 -21.48 -87.81 -12.17
C PRO A 73 -21.87 -87.52 -13.68
N ILE A 74 -21.06 -88.08 -14.62
CA ILE A 74 -21.42 -88.83 -15.89
C ILE A 74 -21.82 -88.17 -17.27
N ASN A 75 -21.06 -88.56 -18.34
CA ASN A 75 -21.34 -88.80 -19.81
C ASN A 75 -22.01 -87.72 -20.75
N ASN A 76 -21.82 -87.61 -22.09
CA ASN A 76 -21.39 -88.54 -23.16
C ASN A 76 -21.14 -87.86 -24.57
N ASN A 77 -20.28 -88.48 -25.41
CA ASN A 77 -20.33 -88.71 -26.89
C ASN A 77 -20.36 -87.65 -28.05
N ASN A 78 -19.35 -87.81 -28.94
CA ASN A 78 -19.39 -88.00 -30.42
C ASN A 78 -19.40 -86.85 -31.47
N ASN A 79 -18.40 -86.92 -32.37
CA ASN A 79 -18.42 -86.79 -33.86
C ASN A 79 -18.83 -85.43 -34.51
N ASN A 80 -18.29 -84.99 -35.67
CA ASN A 80 -17.51 -85.68 -36.71
C ASN A 80 -16.70 -84.74 -37.65
N ASN A 81 -15.78 -85.32 -38.43
CA ASN A 81 -15.37 -84.96 -39.81
C ASN A 81 -14.58 -83.66 -40.19
N ASN A 82 -13.37 -83.91 -40.73
CA ASN A 82 -12.89 -83.56 -42.09
C ASN A 82 -11.73 -82.54 -42.33
N ASN A 83 -10.56 -83.13 -42.60
CA ASN A 83 -9.70 -82.96 -43.79
C ASN A 83 -8.74 -81.76 -43.98
N ASN A 84 -7.45 -82.14 -44.03
CA ASN A 84 -6.42 -81.78 -45.01
C ASN A 84 -5.90 -80.32 -45.05
N ASN A 85 -4.59 -80.06 -45.09
CA ASN A 85 -3.52 -80.78 -45.82
C ASN A 85 -2.14 -80.75 -45.11
N ASN A 86 -1.33 -81.79 -45.40
CA ASN A 86 0.11 -81.82 -45.76
C ASN A 86 1.05 -80.66 -45.33
N ASN A 87 2.31 -80.88 -44.93
CA ASN A 87 3.11 -82.12 -44.86
C ASN A 87 4.39 -81.93 -44.00
N ASN A 88 4.97 -83.05 -43.51
CA ASN A 88 6.40 -83.42 -43.38
C ASN A 88 7.51 -82.34 -43.28
N ASN A 89 8.60 -82.50 -42.50
CA ASN A 89 9.27 -83.74 -42.09
C ASN A 89 10.28 -83.53 -40.91
N ASN A 90 10.47 -84.54 -40.05
CA ASN A 90 11.72 -84.98 -39.35
C ASN A 90 12.61 -83.96 -38.57
N THR A 91 13.33 -84.31 -37.48
CA THR A 91 13.68 -85.64 -36.90
C THR A 91 13.88 -85.57 -35.37
N ASN A 92 13.93 -86.74 -34.71
CA ASN A 92 14.05 -86.90 -33.24
C ASN A 92 15.45 -86.62 -32.65
N ASN A 93 15.49 -86.23 -31.36
CA ASN A 93 16.34 -86.74 -30.26
C ASN A 93 16.54 -85.67 -29.16
N ASN A 94 16.52 -85.94 -27.85
CA ASN A 94 16.06 -87.14 -27.11
C ASN A 94 15.85 -86.79 -25.61
N ILE A 95 15.06 -87.61 -24.89
CA ILE A 95 15.09 -87.83 -23.41
C ILE A 95 14.80 -86.63 -22.47
N ASN A 96 13.66 -86.74 -21.76
CA ASN A 96 13.39 -86.68 -20.30
C ASN A 96 14.47 -86.09 -19.31
N GLU A 97 14.15 -85.57 -18.12
CA GLU A 97 12.93 -85.73 -17.30
C GLU A 97 12.65 -84.56 -16.30
N ASN A 98 11.70 -84.80 -15.39
CA ASN A 98 10.97 -83.86 -14.56
C ASN A 98 11.69 -83.21 -13.34
N TYR A 99 11.19 -82.01 -13.02
CA TYR A 99 10.84 -81.50 -11.67
C TYR A 99 11.82 -80.78 -10.71
N ASN A 100 11.21 -79.85 -9.97
CA ASN A 100 11.56 -79.29 -8.66
C ASN A 100 12.92 -78.57 -8.44
N SER A 101 12.87 -77.23 -8.35
CA SER A 101 12.88 -76.57 -7.03
C SER A 101 12.48 -75.08 -7.11
N SER A 102 11.26 -74.75 -6.70
CA SER A 102 10.73 -73.37 -6.71
C SER A 102 11.13 -72.52 -5.49
N LYS A 103 12.12 -72.96 -4.69
CA LYS A 103 12.27 -72.50 -3.29
C LYS A 103 13.25 -71.36 -3.02
N ASN A 104 14.15 -71.00 -3.96
CA ASN A 104 15.20 -69.99 -3.71
C ASN A 104 14.97 -68.58 -4.29
N ILE A 105 13.97 -68.36 -5.17
CA ILE A 105 13.71 -67.02 -5.75
C ILE A 105 12.82 -66.18 -4.80
N ARG A 106 13.34 -65.88 -3.60
CA ARG A 106 12.79 -64.86 -2.68
C ARG A 106 13.80 -63.76 -2.29
N LYS A 107 15.02 -63.78 -2.84
CA LYS A 107 16.10 -62.80 -2.55
C LYS A 107 16.61 -62.06 -3.80
N LEU A 108 15.74 -61.39 -4.57
CA LEU A 108 16.21 -60.35 -5.51
C LEU A 108 15.19 -59.24 -5.87
N PHE A 109 14.54 -58.66 -4.86
CA PHE A 109 13.95 -57.32 -4.98
C PHE A 109 14.59 -56.40 -3.92
N ARG A 110 15.60 -55.64 -4.30
CA ARG A 110 16.24 -54.63 -3.44
C ARG A 110 15.43 -53.33 -3.49
N TYR A 111 14.44 -53.21 -2.61
CA TYR A 111 13.87 -51.91 -2.29
C TYR A 111 14.88 -51.07 -1.50
N ILE A 112 14.80 -49.74 -1.59
CA ILE A 112 15.46 -48.85 -0.62
C ILE A 112 14.65 -48.92 0.68
N GLU A 113 14.95 -49.92 1.50
CA GLU A 113 14.34 -50.09 2.81
C GLU A 113 14.95 -49.09 3.79
N PHE A 114 14.26 -47.97 4.02
CA PHE A 114 14.63 -47.00 5.04
C PHE A 114 14.60 -47.69 6.42
N LYS A 115 15.80 -47.94 6.97
CA LYS A 115 16.05 -48.76 8.16
C LYS A 115 15.28 -48.34 9.43
N ASN A 116 14.67 -47.15 9.42
CA ASN A 116 13.66 -46.72 10.38
C ASN A 116 12.60 -45.86 9.67
N ARG A 117 11.31 -46.13 9.94
CA ARG A 117 10.16 -45.39 9.41
C ARG A 117 10.22 -43.88 9.73
N ARG A 118 10.87 -43.49 10.83
CA ARG A 118 11.09 -42.06 11.17
C ARG A 118 11.91 -41.33 10.11
N ASN A 119 12.96 -41.95 9.55
CA ASN A 119 13.87 -41.28 8.62
C ASN A 119 13.21 -41.00 7.26
N TYR A 120 12.35 -41.92 6.79
CA TYR A 120 11.50 -41.68 5.61
C TYR A 120 10.53 -40.51 5.85
N MET A 121 9.90 -40.46 7.02
CA MET A 121 8.95 -39.39 7.36
C MET A 121 9.65 -38.03 7.53
N GLY A 122 10.88 -38.00 8.07
CA GLY A 122 11.73 -36.80 8.12
C GLY A 122 12.01 -36.25 6.73
N LEU A 123 12.63 -37.06 5.86
CA LEU A 123 12.96 -36.66 4.48
C LEU A 123 11.72 -36.24 3.67
N MET A 124 10.59 -36.95 3.81
CA MET A 124 9.33 -36.55 3.19
C MET A 124 8.84 -35.19 3.71
N SER A 125 8.95 -34.93 5.01
CA SER A 125 8.55 -33.64 5.61
C SER A 125 9.46 -32.50 5.16
N GLU A 126 10.77 -32.75 5.08
CA GLU A 126 11.78 -31.79 4.59
C GLU A 126 11.55 -31.45 3.11
N CYS A 127 11.28 -32.44 2.26
CA CYS A 127 10.96 -32.20 0.85
C CYS A 127 9.62 -31.45 0.66
N ILE A 128 8.59 -31.75 1.47
CA ILE A 128 7.32 -31.00 1.47
C ILE A 128 7.54 -29.55 1.94
N ALA A 129 8.36 -29.33 2.98
CA ALA A 129 8.71 -28.00 3.44
C ALA A 129 9.47 -27.21 2.36
N ALA A 130 10.45 -27.82 1.69
CA ALA A 130 11.20 -27.19 0.60
C ALA A 130 10.29 -26.80 -0.59
N LEU A 131 9.36 -27.68 -0.98
CA LEU A 131 8.34 -27.34 -1.99
C LEU A 131 7.45 -26.18 -1.51
N THR A 132 6.97 -26.22 -0.26
CA THR A 132 6.12 -25.15 0.29
C THR A 132 6.84 -23.80 0.30
N ILE A 133 8.15 -23.79 0.62
CA ILE A 133 8.99 -22.59 0.58
C ILE A 133 9.17 -22.08 -0.87
N PHE A 134 9.34 -22.98 -1.86
CA PHE A 134 9.40 -22.59 -3.27
C PHE A 134 8.09 -21.95 -3.75
N GLU A 135 6.94 -22.58 -3.48
CA GLU A 135 5.62 -22.06 -3.85
C GLU A 135 5.35 -20.68 -3.19
N LEU A 136 5.70 -20.53 -1.91
CA LEU A 136 5.61 -19.25 -1.20
C LEU A 136 6.55 -18.17 -1.78
N LEU A 137 7.75 -18.54 -2.22
CA LEU A 137 8.69 -17.60 -2.84
C LEU A 137 8.24 -17.15 -4.23
N ILE A 138 7.64 -18.04 -5.04
CA ILE A 138 7.01 -17.65 -6.30
C ILE A 138 5.80 -16.74 -6.04
N LEU A 139 4.98 -17.04 -5.02
CA LEU A 139 3.86 -16.18 -4.62
C LEU A 139 4.35 -14.77 -4.21
N VAL A 140 5.40 -14.67 -3.40
CA VAL A 140 6.03 -13.40 -3.02
C VAL A 140 6.53 -12.61 -4.24
N LEU A 141 7.15 -13.28 -5.22
CA LEU A 141 7.59 -12.60 -6.46
C LEU A 141 6.42 -12.08 -7.31
N VAL A 142 5.27 -12.75 -7.29
CA VAL A 142 4.03 -12.25 -7.92
C VAL A 142 3.45 -11.06 -7.14
N MET A 143 3.36 -11.16 -5.80
CA MET A 143 2.78 -10.10 -4.94
C MET A 143 3.52 -8.75 -5.04
N PHE A 144 4.81 -8.74 -5.35
CA PHE A 144 5.61 -7.52 -5.52
C PHE A 144 5.75 -7.07 -6.99
N ASP A 145 4.86 -7.52 -7.89
CA ASP A 145 4.88 -7.27 -9.34
C ASP A 145 6.24 -7.61 -10.03
N LYS A 146 7.10 -8.42 -9.39
CA LYS A 146 8.41 -8.86 -9.92
C LYS A 146 8.28 -10.05 -10.88
N LEU A 147 7.15 -10.76 -10.86
CA LEU A 147 6.83 -11.89 -11.72
C LEU A 147 5.36 -11.82 -12.14
N HIS A 148 5.08 -11.79 -13.45
CA HIS A 148 3.71 -11.75 -13.94
C HIS A 148 2.92 -13.01 -13.50
N ILE A 149 1.70 -12.84 -12.98
CA ILE A 149 0.90 -13.92 -12.37
C ILE A 149 0.79 -15.21 -13.20
N ALA A 150 0.64 -15.10 -14.53
CA ALA A 150 0.59 -16.27 -15.41
C ALA A 150 1.91 -17.06 -15.46
N ALA A 151 3.06 -16.38 -15.35
CA ALA A 151 4.37 -17.03 -15.26
C ALA A 151 4.60 -17.65 -13.87
N GLY A 152 4.10 -17.01 -12.81
CA GLY A 152 4.04 -17.59 -11.46
C GLY A 152 3.28 -18.91 -11.44
N ILE A 153 2.05 -18.93 -11.97
CA ILE A 153 1.21 -20.14 -12.08
C ILE A 153 1.93 -21.26 -12.86
N ILE A 154 2.60 -20.94 -13.98
CA ILE A 154 3.37 -21.93 -14.75
C ILE A 154 4.54 -22.51 -13.93
N LEU A 155 5.27 -21.68 -13.19
CA LEU A 155 6.40 -22.13 -12.36
C LEU A 155 5.96 -22.95 -11.14
N MET A 156 4.83 -22.60 -10.51
CA MET A 156 4.20 -23.38 -9.44
C MET A 156 3.75 -24.77 -9.94
N ILE A 157 3.04 -24.82 -11.07
CA ILE A 157 2.66 -26.09 -11.71
C ILE A 157 3.90 -26.92 -12.07
N PHE A 158 4.95 -26.29 -12.59
CA PHE A 158 6.21 -26.98 -12.90
C PHE A 158 6.91 -27.52 -11.64
N GLY A 159 6.96 -26.77 -10.54
CA GLY A 159 7.50 -27.20 -9.26
C GLY A 159 6.76 -28.41 -8.69
N LEU A 160 5.43 -28.35 -8.69
CA LEU A 160 4.54 -29.46 -8.32
C LEU A 160 4.76 -30.70 -9.19
N CYS A 161 4.84 -30.55 -10.52
CA CYS A 161 5.10 -31.64 -11.45
C CYS A 161 6.49 -32.26 -11.26
N LEU A 162 7.52 -31.45 -11.04
CA LEU A 162 8.90 -31.90 -10.81
C LEU A 162 9.00 -32.69 -9.49
N PHE A 163 8.41 -32.16 -8.41
CA PHE A 163 8.30 -32.87 -7.13
C PHE A 163 7.57 -34.21 -7.29
N TRP A 164 6.44 -34.21 -8.01
CA TRP A 164 5.67 -35.44 -8.25
C TRP A 164 6.47 -36.48 -9.04
N LEU A 165 7.17 -36.07 -10.10
CA LEU A 165 8.03 -36.96 -10.89
C LEU A 165 9.15 -37.59 -10.04
N ILE A 166 9.83 -36.80 -9.20
CA ILE A 166 10.90 -37.27 -8.29
C ILE A 166 10.40 -38.34 -7.30
N TRP A 167 9.15 -38.27 -6.87
CA TRP A 167 8.57 -39.21 -5.90
C TRP A 167 7.76 -40.37 -6.51
N VAL A 168 7.36 -40.29 -7.78
CA VAL A 168 6.48 -41.28 -8.44
C VAL A 168 7.19 -42.10 -9.52
N VAL A 169 8.26 -41.60 -10.15
CA VAL A 169 9.01 -42.37 -11.15
C VAL A 169 10.01 -43.31 -10.47
N PRO A 170 9.88 -44.65 -10.61
CA PRO A 170 10.91 -45.57 -10.15
C PRO A 170 12.13 -45.50 -11.09
N ILE A 171 13.29 -45.11 -10.56
CA ILE A 171 14.57 -45.16 -11.28
C ILE A 171 15.04 -46.62 -11.32
N ASP A 172 14.67 -47.34 -12.39
CA ASP A 172 14.99 -48.75 -12.62
C ASP A 172 16.12 -48.86 -13.67
N ASP A 173 17.31 -48.38 -13.29
CA ASP A 173 18.53 -48.46 -14.10
C ASP A 173 18.98 -49.93 -14.26
N ASP A 174 18.58 -50.55 -15.39
CA ASP A 174 19.47 -51.35 -16.27
C ASP A 174 18.72 -52.06 -17.43
N LYS A 175 17.37 -52.05 -17.47
CA LYS A 175 16.60 -52.85 -18.46
C LYS A 175 15.76 -52.11 -19.49
N PHE A 176 15.40 -50.84 -19.30
CA PHE A 176 14.57 -50.13 -20.29
C PHE A 176 15.27 -49.93 -21.66
N LEU A 177 16.61 -49.86 -21.67
CA LEU A 177 17.42 -49.65 -22.88
C LEU A 177 17.82 -50.93 -23.64
N LYS A 178 17.36 -52.13 -23.24
CA LYS A 178 17.90 -53.40 -23.79
C LYS A 178 16.91 -54.49 -24.22
N SER A 179 15.61 -54.26 -24.19
CA SER A 179 14.63 -55.23 -24.72
C SER A 179 13.38 -54.61 -25.32
N THR A 180 13.56 -53.74 -26.31
CA THR A 180 12.50 -53.39 -27.26
C THR A 180 12.31 -54.54 -28.25
N PHE A 181 11.39 -55.47 -27.97
CA PHE A 181 10.41 -56.02 -28.94
C PHE A 181 9.50 -57.07 -28.29
N SER A 182 8.35 -57.33 -28.94
CA SER A 182 7.26 -58.26 -28.57
C SER A 182 6.71 -58.15 -27.14
N ILE A 183 5.63 -57.38 -26.99
CA ILE A 183 4.69 -57.54 -25.88
C ILE A 183 3.70 -58.65 -26.24
N GLU A 184 3.64 -59.72 -25.44
CA GLU A 184 2.40 -60.49 -25.34
C GLU A 184 2.15 -61.02 -23.92
N ASN A 185 0.90 -60.90 -23.48
CA ASN A 185 0.29 -61.46 -22.26
C ASN A 185 0.91 -61.14 -20.88
N GLY A 186 2.18 -60.73 -20.77
CA GLY A 186 2.81 -60.30 -19.52
C GLY A 186 2.23 -58.98 -18.98
N PHE A 187 2.06 -57.98 -19.85
CA PHE A 187 1.65 -56.62 -19.45
C PHE A 187 0.28 -56.58 -18.76
N LYS A 188 -0.71 -57.30 -19.29
CA LYS A 188 -2.06 -57.38 -18.69
C LYS A 188 -2.00 -57.92 -17.25
N ARG A 189 -1.19 -58.97 -17.02
CA ARG A 189 -0.96 -59.60 -15.71
C ARG A 189 -0.12 -58.73 -14.75
N PHE A 190 0.76 -57.87 -15.28
CA PHE A 190 1.51 -56.87 -14.52
C PHE A 190 0.59 -55.72 -14.06
N ILE A 191 -0.22 -55.16 -14.95
CA ILE A 191 -1.20 -54.10 -14.65
C ILE A 191 -2.18 -54.56 -13.55
N THR A 192 -2.81 -55.75 -13.68
CA THR A 192 -3.71 -56.26 -12.63
C THR A 192 -3.00 -56.45 -11.28
N ARG A 193 -1.70 -56.80 -11.28
CA ARG A 193 -0.93 -56.97 -10.04
C ARG A 193 -0.47 -55.66 -9.41
N GLN A 194 -0.11 -54.64 -10.19
CA GLN A 194 0.29 -53.34 -9.64
C GLN A 194 -0.91 -52.55 -9.11
N LEU A 195 -2.04 -52.56 -9.84
CA LEU A 195 -3.30 -51.94 -9.39
C LEU A 195 -3.81 -52.52 -8.05
N PHE A 196 -3.48 -53.79 -7.73
CA PHE A 196 -3.82 -54.45 -6.47
C PHE A 196 -2.66 -54.54 -5.44
N LYS A 197 -1.46 -54.03 -5.73
CA LYS A 197 -0.32 -54.01 -4.78
C LYS A 197 0.18 -52.65 -4.36
N PHE A 198 -0.22 -51.57 -5.03
CA PHE A 198 -0.56 -50.39 -4.26
C PHE A 198 -1.69 -50.78 -3.31
N LYS A 199 -1.42 -50.84 -1.99
CA LYS A 199 -2.51 -50.91 -1.01
C LYS A 199 -3.36 -49.66 -1.22
N TYR A 200 -4.55 -49.82 -1.80
CA TYR A 200 -5.53 -48.74 -2.00
C TYR A 200 -5.76 -47.99 -0.68
N VAL A 201 -5.77 -48.70 0.44
CA VAL A 201 -5.78 -48.17 1.82
C VAL A 201 -4.63 -47.19 2.14
N ASN A 202 -3.41 -47.39 1.64
CA ASN A 202 -2.29 -46.47 1.86
C ASN A 202 -2.34 -45.28 0.90
N LEU A 203 -2.74 -45.49 -0.36
CA LEU A 203 -2.95 -44.38 -1.30
C LEU A 203 -4.09 -43.46 -0.81
N LEU A 204 -5.22 -44.03 -0.37
CA LEU A 204 -6.32 -43.31 0.28
C LEU A 204 -5.89 -42.60 1.57
N LYS A 205 -5.04 -43.23 2.41
CA LYS A 205 -4.52 -42.58 3.62
C LYS A 205 -3.63 -41.39 3.30
N ASN A 206 -2.81 -41.45 2.24
CA ASN A 206 -1.99 -40.31 1.81
C ASN A 206 -2.82 -39.24 1.09
N LEU A 207 -3.76 -39.65 0.22
CA LEU A 207 -4.76 -38.77 -0.39
C LEU A 207 -5.56 -38.02 0.67
N ARG A 208 -5.89 -38.64 1.82
CA ARG A 208 -6.58 -37.96 2.93
C ARG A 208 -5.77 -36.79 3.50
N TYR A 209 -4.43 -36.85 3.54
CA TYR A 209 -3.63 -35.68 3.91
C TYR A 209 -3.71 -34.59 2.84
N TRP A 210 -3.62 -34.93 1.55
CA TRP A 210 -3.76 -33.95 0.46
C TRP A 210 -5.16 -33.33 0.38
N TYR A 211 -6.23 -34.10 0.56
CA TYR A 211 -7.61 -33.59 0.68
C TYR A 211 -7.82 -32.72 1.93
N CYS A 212 -6.99 -32.85 2.97
CA CYS A 212 -6.99 -31.95 4.12
C CYS A 212 -6.05 -30.74 3.98
N LEU A 213 -5.06 -30.79 3.09
CA LEU A 213 -4.01 -29.75 2.95
C LEU A 213 -4.20 -28.83 1.74
N ILE A 214 -4.67 -29.38 0.61
CA ILE A 214 -4.92 -28.60 -0.61
C ILE A 214 -6.02 -27.56 -0.41
N PRO A 215 -7.19 -27.85 0.22
CA PRO A 215 -8.22 -26.83 0.38
C PRO A 215 -7.78 -25.65 1.27
N PRO A 216 -7.08 -25.84 2.42
CA PRO A 216 -6.46 -24.72 3.14
C PRO A 216 -5.43 -23.93 2.33
N LEU A 217 -4.53 -24.60 1.59
CA LEU A 217 -3.54 -23.89 0.76
C LEU A 217 -4.19 -23.10 -0.38
N MET A 218 -5.22 -23.66 -1.04
CA MET A 218 -6.01 -22.95 -2.05
C MET A 218 -6.82 -21.81 -1.44
N ALA A 219 -7.37 -21.96 -0.22
CA ALA A 219 -8.07 -20.89 0.47
C ALA A 219 -7.14 -19.74 0.87
N ILE A 220 -5.92 -20.05 1.33
CA ILE A 220 -4.88 -19.05 1.62
C ILE A 220 -4.46 -18.34 0.32
N LEU A 221 -4.16 -19.08 -0.75
CA LEU A 221 -3.79 -18.50 -2.04
C LEU A 221 -4.91 -17.59 -2.61
N LEU A 222 -6.15 -18.05 -2.57
CA LEU A 222 -7.32 -17.27 -2.98
C LEU A 222 -7.50 -16.01 -2.11
N LEU A 223 -7.30 -16.12 -0.80
CA LEU A 223 -7.37 -14.99 0.13
C LEU A 223 -6.27 -13.95 -0.15
N THR A 224 -5.03 -14.38 -0.36
CA THR A 224 -3.91 -13.48 -0.73
C THR A 224 -4.19 -12.77 -2.05
N ILE A 225 -4.72 -13.46 -3.06
CA ILE A 225 -5.11 -12.86 -4.35
C ILE A 225 -6.27 -11.87 -4.17
N LEU A 226 -7.30 -12.20 -3.37
CA LEU A 226 -8.44 -11.32 -3.12
C LEU A 226 -8.07 -10.08 -2.29
N LEU A 227 -7.06 -10.16 -1.43
CA LEU A 227 -6.52 -9.07 -0.63
C LEU A 227 -5.37 -8.31 -1.32
N GLU A 228 -5.02 -8.65 -2.57
CA GLU A 228 -3.94 -7.95 -3.28
C GLU A 228 -4.28 -6.46 -3.46
N GLY A 229 -3.38 -5.60 -2.98
CA GLY A 229 -3.53 -4.15 -3.08
C GLY A 229 -4.76 -3.58 -2.36
N THR A 230 -5.16 -4.16 -1.22
CA THR A 230 -6.13 -3.52 -0.32
C THR A 230 -5.64 -2.17 0.20
N CYS A 231 -6.56 -1.24 0.40
CA CYS A 231 -6.30 -0.05 1.20
C CYS A 231 -6.38 -0.38 2.71
N GLU A 232 -5.41 0.06 3.52
CA GLU A 232 -5.31 -0.32 4.93
C GLU A 232 -6.40 0.31 5.82
N ASP A 233 -6.78 1.57 5.56
CA ASP A 233 -7.75 2.30 6.39
C ASP A 233 -9.18 1.70 6.34
N GLN A 234 -9.55 1.13 5.20
CA GLN A 234 -10.86 0.52 4.98
C GLN A 234 -10.75 -1.00 4.90
N LEU A 235 -10.42 -1.66 6.02
CA LEU A 235 -10.46 -3.14 6.19
C LEU A 235 -11.85 -3.80 6.05
N LYS A 236 -12.80 -3.12 5.40
CA LYS A 236 -13.95 -3.75 4.74
C LYS A 236 -13.41 -4.46 3.50
N PHE A 237 -13.77 -5.73 3.32
CA PHE A 237 -13.26 -6.67 2.28
C PHE A 237 -13.56 -6.28 0.81
N ILE A 238 -13.83 -5.00 0.53
CA ILE A 238 -14.46 -4.49 -0.69
C ILE A 238 -13.48 -3.67 -1.56
N ASP A 239 -12.41 -3.11 -0.99
CA ASP A 239 -11.49 -2.22 -1.72
C ASP A 239 -10.09 -2.85 -1.94
N SER A 240 -10.03 -3.88 -2.79
CA SER A 240 -8.78 -4.49 -3.30
C SER A 240 -8.59 -4.25 -4.80
N ARG A 241 -7.37 -4.46 -5.32
CA ARG A 241 -6.97 -4.23 -6.73
C ARG A 241 -7.89 -4.96 -7.71
N ILE A 242 -8.34 -6.16 -7.35
CA ILE A 242 -9.24 -6.98 -8.17
C ILE A 242 -10.66 -6.42 -8.15
N ILE A 243 -11.16 -5.97 -7.01
CA ILE A 243 -12.54 -5.47 -6.90
C ILE A 243 -12.66 -4.09 -7.58
N ARG A 244 -11.69 -3.18 -7.35
CA ARG A 244 -11.66 -1.85 -7.98
C ARG A 244 -11.73 -1.91 -9.51
N LYS A 245 -11.17 -2.95 -10.15
CA LYS A 245 -11.24 -3.18 -11.59
C LYS A 245 -12.68 -3.35 -12.13
N TYR A 246 -13.63 -3.78 -11.28
CA TYR A 246 -15.03 -3.96 -11.63
C TYR A 246 -15.96 -2.92 -10.97
N MET A 247 -15.41 -2.00 -10.16
CA MET A 247 -16.14 -0.84 -9.64
C MET A 247 -16.16 0.28 -10.68
N ASP A 248 -17.16 1.15 -10.63
CA ASP A 248 -17.13 2.39 -11.40
C ASP A 248 -15.88 3.22 -11.05
N PRO A 249 -15.19 3.78 -12.05
CA PRO A 249 -14.03 4.62 -11.81
C PRO A 249 -14.48 5.95 -11.19
N THR A 250 -13.81 6.35 -10.10
CA THR A 250 -13.98 7.66 -9.45
C THR A 250 -13.71 8.84 -10.40
N CYS A 251 -12.96 8.61 -11.47
CA CYS A 251 -12.71 9.55 -12.56
C CYS A 251 -12.85 8.83 -13.91
N PRO A 252 -13.91 9.07 -14.71
CA PRO A 252 -14.14 8.37 -15.98
C PRO A 252 -13.00 8.55 -16.99
N THR A 253 -12.68 7.49 -17.75
CA THR A 253 -11.63 7.48 -18.80
C THR A 253 -12.08 8.19 -20.09
N THR A 254 -12.48 9.45 -19.93
CA THR A 254 -13.07 10.33 -20.96
C THR A 254 -12.23 11.57 -21.25
N GLY A 255 -11.13 11.78 -20.50
CA GLY A 255 -10.34 13.01 -20.52
C GLY A 255 -11.01 14.22 -19.84
N ILE A 256 -12.33 14.22 -19.65
CA ILE A 256 -13.09 15.29 -18.99
C ILE A 256 -12.66 15.42 -17.51
N PRO A 257 -12.50 16.66 -16.97
CA PRO A 257 -12.20 16.89 -15.56
C PRO A 257 -13.23 16.31 -14.58
N CYS A 258 -12.75 15.57 -13.57
CA CYS A 258 -13.59 14.83 -12.62
C CYS A 258 -13.54 15.38 -11.17
N PHE A 259 -12.38 15.89 -10.74
CA PHE A 259 -12.18 16.62 -9.50
C PHE A 259 -11.59 17.98 -9.85
N ILE A 260 -12.18 19.07 -9.34
CA ILE A 260 -11.73 20.45 -9.61
C ILE A 260 -11.73 21.22 -8.29
N TYR A 261 -10.61 21.84 -7.94
CA TYR A 261 -10.42 22.54 -6.67
C TYR A 261 -9.32 23.59 -6.79
N LEU A 262 -9.34 24.56 -5.88
CA LEU A 262 -8.45 25.72 -5.91
C LEU A 262 -7.48 25.66 -4.74
N THR A 263 -6.21 25.96 -4.97
CA THR A 263 -5.22 26.19 -3.91
C THR A 263 -4.67 27.61 -3.97
N LEU A 264 -4.38 28.18 -2.80
CA LEU A 264 -3.67 29.45 -2.70
C LEU A 264 -2.15 29.24 -2.78
N ASN A 265 -1.45 30.30 -3.17
CA ASN A 265 0.01 30.40 -3.18
C ASN A 265 0.43 31.67 -2.41
N GLN A 266 1.70 32.07 -2.52
CA GLN A 266 2.25 33.26 -1.86
C GLN A 266 1.53 34.58 -2.22
N GLN A 267 0.85 34.67 -3.38
CA GLN A 267 0.28 35.91 -3.94
C GLN A 267 -1.21 35.75 -4.33
N PRO A 268 -2.11 35.52 -3.36
CA PRO A 268 -3.54 35.23 -3.58
C PRO A 268 -4.38 36.45 -4.02
N SER A 269 -3.78 37.65 -4.08
CA SER A 269 -4.42 38.85 -4.65
C SER A 269 -4.23 38.95 -6.17
N THR A 270 -3.16 38.39 -6.72
CA THR A 270 -2.78 38.49 -8.13
C THR A 270 -2.68 37.15 -8.85
N SER A 271 -2.80 36.03 -8.13
CA SER A 271 -2.75 34.69 -8.71
C SER A 271 -3.55 33.66 -7.92
N ILE A 272 -3.87 32.53 -8.57
CA ILE A 272 -4.45 31.34 -7.95
C ILE A 272 -4.03 30.10 -8.75
N ILE A 273 -4.06 28.93 -8.11
CA ILE A 273 -3.81 27.65 -8.79
C ILE A 273 -5.13 26.91 -8.92
N VAL A 274 -5.52 26.59 -10.17
CA VAL A 274 -6.64 25.71 -10.45
C VAL A 274 -6.14 24.29 -10.67
N ASN A 275 -6.52 23.38 -9.78
CA ASN A 275 -6.17 21.97 -9.86
C ASN A 275 -7.37 21.20 -10.43
N PHE A 276 -7.10 20.29 -11.35
CA PHE A 276 -8.12 19.34 -11.79
C PHE A 276 -7.55 17.99 -12.21
N HIS A 277 -8.33 16.92 -12.02
CA HIS A 277 -7.93 15.55 -12.37
C HIS A 277 -8.59 15.10 -13.67
N THR A 278 -7.84 14.39 -14.51
CA THR A 278 -8.32 13.77 -15.76
C THR A 278 -7.84 12.32 -15.85
N SER A 279 -8.58 11.48 -16.59
CA SER A 279 -8.31 10.04 -16.73
C SER A 279 -8.55 9.61 -18.17
N SER A 280 -7.68 8.75 -18.70
CA SER A 280 -7.68 8.33 -20.11
C SER A 280 -7.44 6.82 -20.26
N LYS A 281 -7.55 6.30 -21.48
CA LYS A 281 -7.34 4.89 -21.81
C LYS A 281 -5.90 4.65 -22.24
N LYS A 282 -5.48 3.38 -22.22
CA LYS A 282 -4.11 3.00 -22.61
C LYS A 282 -3.93 3.19 -24.13
N GLY A 283 -3.19 4.23 -24.50
CA GLY A 283 -2.91 4.62 -25.88
C GLY A 283 -3.40 6.02 -26.24
N ASP A 284 -4.25 6.61 -25.39
CA ASP A 284 -4.66 8.02 -25.50
C ASP A 284 -3.45 8.93 -25.24
N PRO A 285 -3.40 10.15 -25.82
CA PRO A 285 -2.36 11.12 -25.55
C PRO A 285 -2.39 11.61 -24.08
N GLU A 286 -1.29 12.22 -23.66
CA GLU A 286 -1.22 12.90 -22.36
C GLU A 286 -1.95 14.26 -22.47
N PRO A 287 -2.57 14.76 -21.39
CA PRO A 287 -3.41 15.97 -21.46
C PRO A 287 -2.59 17.23 -21.70
N ASN A 288 -3.20 18.23 -22.34
CA ASN A 288 -2.71 19.60 -22.39
C ASN A 288 -3.61 20.47 -21.48
N PRO A 289 -3.23 20.77 -20.22
CA PRO A 289 -4.11 21.41 -19.26
C PRO A 289 -4.32 22.89 -19.55
N ILE A 290 -5.58 23.30 -19.64
CA ILE A 290 -5.97 24.68 -19.95
C ILE A 290 -7.05 25.14 -18.97
N CYS A 291 -6.99 26.40 -18.55
CA CYS A 291 -8.11 27.12 -17.95
C CYS A 291 -8.44 28.35 -18.78
N LEU A 292 -9.73 28.52 -19.07
CA LEU A 292 -10.34 29.69 -19.68
C LEU A 292 -10.98 30.51 -18.56
N TYR A 293 -10.79 31.83 -18.55
CA TYR A 293 -11.29 32.68 -17.46
C TYR A 293 -11.63 34.10 -17.90
N ASP A 294 -12.55 34.74 -17.17
CA ASP A 294 -13.00 36.11 -17.41
C ASP A 294 -13.60 36.74 -16.12
N THR A 295 -13.80 38.05 -16.11
CA THR A 295 -14.50 38.82 -15.06
C THR A 295 -16.03 38.79 -15.23
N SER A 296 -16.57 37.94 -16.11
CA SER A 296 -18.00 37.78 -16.38
C SER A 296 -18.31 36.34 -16.79
N PRO A 297 -19.52 35.82 -16.52
CA PRO A 297 -19.88 34.44 -16.83
C PRO A 297 -20.06 34.23 -18.34
N MET A 298 -19.44 33.18 -18.86
CA MET A 298 -19.61 32.69 -20.25
C MET A 298 -20.36 31.34 -20.28
N GLY A 299 -20.51 30.69 -19.11
CA GLY A 299 -21.17 29.41 -18.97
C GLY A 299 -20.45 28.30 -19.73
N ASN A 300 -21.09 27.77 -20.77
CA ASN A 300 -20.54 26.66 -21.57
C ASN A 300 -19.91 27.11 -22.89
N GLN A 301 -19.89 28.41 -23.22
CA GLN A 301 -19.30 28.91 -24.46
C GLN A 301 -17.80 29.17 -24.27
N THR A 302 -16.98 28.17 -24.58
CA THR A 302 -15.52 28.22 -24.40
C THR A 302 -14.82 29.24 -25.32
N SER A 303 -15.48 29.67 -26.40
CA SER A 303 -15.00 30.72 -27.31
C SER A 303 -15.02 32.13 -26.74
N ASP A 304 -15.80 32.38 -25.69
CA ASP A 304 -16.20 33.73 -25.30
C ASP A 304 -15.34 34.31 -24.16
N TYR A 305 -14.56 33.46 -23.48
CA TYR A 305 -13.59 33.85 -22.45
C TYR A 305 -12.41 34.63 -23.07
N ARG A 306 -12.11 35.83 -22.55
CA ARG A 306 -11.01 36.66 -23.07
C ARG A 306 -9.61 36.20 -22.65
N TYR A 307 -9.49 35.39 -21.60
CA TYR A 307 -8.19 35.00 -21.02
C TYR A 307 -8.02 33.49 -20.95
N ILE A 308 -6.80 33.03 -21.19
CA ILE A 308 -6.42 31.61 -21.27
C ILE A 308 -5.09 31.42 -20.52
N SER A 309 -5.06 30.46 -19.60
CA SER A 309 -3.82 29.97 -18.97
C SER A 309 -3.58 28.51 -19.34
N TYR A 310 -2.33 28.19 -19.66
CA TYR A 310 -1.83 26.82 -19.83
C TYR A 310 -1.16 26.36 -18.53
N GLY A 311 -1.30 25.08 -18.21
CA GLY A 311 -0.73 24.44 -17.03
C GLY A 311 0.04 23.17 -17.33
N ASN A 312 0.41 22.46 -16.26
CA ASN A 312 1.21 21.24 -16.30
C ASN A 312 0.45 20.07 -15.69
N TYR A 313 0.95 18.85 -15.91
CA TYR A 313 0.37 17.62 -15.39
C TYR A 313 1.41 16.71 -14.74
N TYR A 314 0.94 15.84 -13.85
CA TYR A 314 1.70 14.72 -13.30
C TYR A 314 0.92 13.43 -13.45
N LYS A 315 1.56 12.42 -14.06
CA LYS A 315 0.99 11.09 -14.27
C LYS A 315 1.16 10.24 -13.01
N MET A 316 0.07 9.93 -12.34
CA MET A 316 0.10 9.20 -11.07
C MET A 316 0.39 7.70 -11.30
N PRO A 317 1.27 7.06 -10.50
CA PRO A 317 1.62 5.65 -10.63
C PRO A 317 0.55 4.74 -9.98
N LEU A 318 -0.68 4.82 -10.49
CA LEU A 318 -1.83 4.04 -10.03
C LEU A 318 -2.11 2.86 -10.96
N GLU A 319 -3.00 1.97 -10.50
CA GLU A 319 -3.65 0.92 -11.31
C GLU A 319 -4.50 1.47 -12.48
N VAL A 320 -4.84 2.77 -12.45
CA VAL A 320 -5.55 3.51 -13.49
C VAL A 320 -4.66 4.62 -14.07
N ILE A 321 -4.85 4.96 -15.34
CA ILE A 321 -4.16 6.09 -15.96
C ILE A 321 -4.81 7.39 -15.48
N ARG A 322 -4.20 8.02 -14.47
CA ARG A 322 -4.65 9.27 -13.85
C ARG A 322 -3.61 10.36 -14.06
N TYR A 323 -4.09 11.54 -14.46
CA TYR A 323 -3.33 12.77 -14.48
C TYR A 323 -3.87 13.74 -13.43
N VAL A 324 -2.96 14.32 -12.65
CA VAL A 324 -3.22 15.48 -11.79
C VAL A 324 -2.72 16.68 -12.57
N ASN A 325 -3.60 17.64 -12.86
CA ASN A 325 -3.29 18.81 -13.66
C ASN A 325 -3.40 20.06 -12.78
N TRP A 326 -2.48 21.01 -12.94
CA TRP A 326 -2.53 22.30 -12.26
C TRP A 326 -2.26 23.42 -13.26
N VAL A 327 -3.08 24.46 -13.22
CA VAL A 327 -2.96 25.66 -14.05
C VAL A 327 -2.75 26.85 -13.12
N HIS A 328 -1.57 27.47 -13.23
CA HIS A 328 -1.29 28.76 -12.60
C HIS A 328 -2.01 29.86 -13.38
N ILE A 329 -2.92 30.57 -12.71
CA ILE A 329 -3.57 31.77 -13.26
C ILE A 329 -2.98 32.97 -12.54
N GLU A 330 -2.30 33.85 -13.29
CA GLU A 330 -1.49 34.95 -12.77
C GLU A 330 -1.86 36.28 -13.46
N GLY A 331 -1.41 37.41 -12.92
CA GLY A 331 -1.74 38.75 -13.44
C GLY A 331 -3.17 39.19 -13.14
N LEU A 332 -3.85 38.51 -12.23
CA LEU A 332 -5.21 38.82 -11.81
C LEU A 332 -5.26 40.16 -11.05
N GLN A 333 -6.39 40.85 -11.15
CA GLN A 333 -6.67 42.02 -10.34
C GLN A 333 -7.06 41.62 -8.90
N PRO A 334 -6.59 42.32 -7.85
CA PRO A 334 -7.02 42.11 -6.47
C PRO A 334 -8.53 42.26 -6.26
N LYS A 335 -9.05 41.61 -5.22
CA LYS A 335 -10.45 41.73 -4.74
C LYS A 335 -11.53 41.45 -5.81
N THR A 336 -11.17 40.81 -6.92
CA THR A 336 -11.96 40.72 -8.15
C THR A 336 -12.51 39.31 -8.35
N THR A 337 -13.76 39.21 -8.81
CA THR A 337 -14.42 37.95 -9.14
C THR A 337 -14.03 37.49 -10.54
N TYR A 338 -13.60 36.24 -10.66
CA TYR A 338 -13.30 35.58 -11.92
C TYR A 338 -14.15 34.32 -12.08
N TYR A 339 -14.77 34.19 -13.24
CA TYR A 339 -15.44 32.99 -13.74
C TYR A 339 -14.43 32.18 -14.54
N PHE A 340 -14.45 30.86 -14.43
CA PHE A 340 -13.48 29.99 -15.07
C PHE A 340 -14.06 28.62 -15.42
N THR A 341 -13.48 28.00 -16.45
CA THR A 341 -13.62 26.57 -16.72
C THR A 341 -12.28 26.00 -17.19
N CYS A 342 -11.99 24.74 -16.87
CA CYS A 342 -10.71 24.10 -17.20
C CYS A 342 -10.91 22.72 -17.83
N GLY A 343 -9.88 22.21 -18.52
CA GLY A 343 -9.93 20.94 -19.23
C GLY A 343 -8.84 20.84 -20.30
N THR A 344 -9.16 20.20 -21.43
CA THR A 344 -8.31 20.16 -22.63
C THR A 344 -9.17 20.38 -23.89
N TRP A 345 -8.59 20.87 -24.98
CA TRP A 345 -9.35 21.09 -26.23
C TRP A 345 -9.88 19.79 -26.85
N GLU A 346 -9.19 18.68 -26.63
CA GLU A 346 -9.48 17.36 -27.19
C GLU A 346 -10.56 16.63 -26.40
N SER A 347 -10.61 16.84 -25.08
CA SER A 347 -11.48 16.11 -24.15
C SER A 347 -12.70 16.92 -23.70
N GLY A 348 -12.64 18.25 -23.81
CA GLY A 348 -13.64 19.17 -23.27
C GLY A 348 -13.28 19.74 -21.90
N PHE A 349 -14.17 20.59 -21.41
CA PHE A 349 -13.98 21.43 -20.22
C PHE A 349 -15.00 21.11 -19.13
N SER A 350 -14.73 21.57 -17.92
CA SER A 350 -15.64 21.50 -16.78
C SER A 350 -16.90 22.35 -16.95
N ILE A 351 -17.84 22.20 -16.01
CA ILE A 351 -18.83 23.25 -15.75
C ILE A 351 -18.12 24.55 -15.34
N GLU A 352 -18.67 25.71 -15.70
CA GLU A 352 -18.19 26.99 -15.19
C GLU A 352 -18.27 27.04 -13.66
N ARG A 353 -17.22 27.58 -13.05
CA ARG A 353 -17.15 27.92 -11.63
C ARG A 353 -16.64 29.35 -11.50
N LYS A 354 -16.60 29.88 -10.27
CA LYS A 354 -16.01 31.19 -10.00
C LYS A 354 -15.24 31.21 -8.69
N PHE A 355 -14.26 32.10 -8.61
CA PHE A 355 -13.52 32.45 -7.41
C PHE A 355 -13.42 33.98 -7.29
N LYS A 356 -12.80 34.45 -6.20
CA LYS A 356 -12.52 35.87 -5.96
C LYS A 356 -11.09 35.97 -5.43
N THR A 357 -10.29 36.86 -6.00
CA THR A 357 -8.94 37.15 -5.48
C THR A 357 -9.01 37.89 -4.13
N LEU A 358 -7.98 37.73 -3.30
CA LEU A 358 -7.89 38.48 -2.05
C LEU A 358 -7.48 39.94 -2.31
N SER A 359 -7.54 40.79 -1.27
CA SER A 359 -7.08 42.18 -1.39
C SER A 359 -5.57 42.29 -1.21
N ASP A 360 -4.96 43.25 -1.89
CA ASP A 360 -3.58 43.72 -1.70
C ASP A 360 -3.49 44.93 -0.76
N ASN A 361 -4.62 45.47 -0.30
CA ASN A 361 -4.69 46.58 0.64
C ASN A 361 -4.78 46.08 2.10
N SER A 362 -3.80 46.45 2.94
CA SER A 362 -3.73 46.06 4.37
C SER A 362 -4.91 46.54 5.23
N ASN A 363 -5.75 47.44 4.72
CA ASN A 363 -6.91 47.97 5.44
C ASN A 363 -8.21 47.20 5.14
N ASP A 364 -8.21 46.31 4.13
CA ASP A 364 -9.38 45.50 3.79
C ASP A 364 -9.53 44.30 4.74
N GLY A 365 -10.75 44.13 5.26
CA GLY A 365 -11.12 42.93 6.01
C GLY A 365 -11.29 41.71 5.12
N TYR A 366 -11.03 40.54 5.68
CA TYR A 366 -11.19 39.24 5.05
C TYR A 366 -11.54 38.16 6.08
N SER A 367 -12.05 37.02 5.62
CA SER A 367 -12.49 35.92 6.48
C SER A 367 -11.99 34.56 5.98
N PHE A 368 -11.72 33.63 6.90
CA PHE A 368 -11.32 32.27 6.57
C PHE A 368 -11.82 31.27 7.60
N VAL A 369 -11.97 30.01 7.18
CA VAL A 369 -12.24 28.88 8.08
C VAL A 369 -10.97 28.05 8.29
N VAL A 370 -10.78 27.52 9.49
CA VAL A 370 -9.58 26.74 9.84
C VAL A 370 -9.89 25.55 10.77
N GLY A 371 -9.24 24.43 10.48
CA GLY A 371 -9.25 23.19 11.23
C GLY A 371 -8.23 22.20 10.64
N GLY A 372 -8.39 20.91 10.91
CA GLY A 372 -7.52 19.83 10.42
C GLY A 372 -8.10 18.47 10.81
N ASP A 373 -7.46 17.38 10.39
CA ASP A 373 -7.92 16.02 10.69
C ASP A 373 -9.36 15.79 10.14
N VAL A 374 -9.49 15.90 8.81
CA VAL A 374 -10.79 16.05 8.12
C VAL A 374 -11.46 14.71 7.87
N ASP A 375 -10.76 13.73 7.29
CA ASP A 375 -11.33 12.42 6.93
C ASP A 375 -12.46 12.51 5.87
N ILE A 376 -12.98 11.37 5.44
CA ILE A 376 -14.04 11.16 4.47
C ILE A 376 -15.39 10.82 5.14
N THR A 377 -15.58 11.19 6.42
CA THR A 377 -16.79 10.87 7.19
C THR A 377 -18.02 11.68 6.75
N THR A 378 -19.20 11.30 7.28
CA THR A 378 -20.43 12.09 7.15
C THR A 378 -20.29 13.47 7.81
N ASP A 379 -19.69 13.48 8.99
CA ASP A 379 -19.51 14.66 9.82
C ASP A 379 -18.48 15.63 9.20
N ALA A 380 -17.42 15.10 8.57
CA ALA A 380 -16.51 15.87 7.72
C ALA A 380 -17.27 16.61 6.61
N ALA A 381 -18.11 15.89 5.85
CA ALA A 381 -18.88 16.47 4.75
C ALA A 381 -19.94 17.48 5.23
N GLN A 382 -20.43 17.34 6.47
CA GLN A 382 -21.34 18.27 7.13
C GLN A 382 -20.62 19.53 7.64
N ILE A 383 -19.47 19.39 8.30
CA ILE A 383 -18.60 20.50 8.70
C ILE A 383 -18.19 21.31 7.47
N LEU A 384 -17.64 20.68 6.41
CA LEU A 384 -17.26 21.37 5.17
C LEU A 384 -18.44 22.16 4.55
N GLN A 385 -19.65 21.59 4.55
CA GLN A 385 -20.83 22.30 4.06
C GLN A 385 -21.18 23.53 4.92
N LEU A 386 -21.15 23.40 6.25
CA LEU A 386 -21.41 24.49 7.18
C LEU A 386 -20.32 25.58 7.11
N SER A 387 -19.06 25.19 6.91
CA SER A 387 -17.92 26.08 6.65
C SER A 387 -18.21 27.00 5.46
N ALA A 388 -18.62 26.42 4.34
CA ALA A 388 -18.87 27.17 3.11
C ALA A 388 -20.07 28.12 3.23
N LEU A 389 -21.08 27.74 4.01
CA LEU A 389 -22.23 28.59 4.33
C LEU A 389 -21.88 29.80 5.20
N LYS A 390 -20.69 29.86 5.83
CA LYS A 390 -20.16 31.09 6.45
C LYS A 390 -19.65 32.13 5.45
N ASN A 391 -19.52 31.76 4.16
CA ASN A 391 -18.91 32.55 3.08
C ASN A 391 -17.48 33.06 3.36
N PRO A 392 -16.55 32.19 3.82
CA PRO A 392 -15.15 32.58 3.96
C PRO A 392 -14.52 32.88 2.59
N ASP A 393 -13.53 33.76 2.56
CA ASP A 393 -12.75 34.03 1.34
C ASP A 393 -11.80 32.86 0.99
N PHE A 394 -11.35 32.09 1.98
CA PHE A 394 -10.57 30.84 1.82
C PHE A 394 -10.68 29.91 3.03
N ALA A 395 -10.11 28.70 2.93
CA ALA A 395 -10.07 27.70 3.99
C ALA A 395 -8.65 27.17 4.22
N MET A 396 -8.30 26.87 5.48
CA MET A 396 -7.02 26.28 5.86
C MET A 396 -7.22 24.94 6.57
N ILE A 397 -6.56 23.89 6.10
CA ILE A 397 -6.62 22.54 6.67
C ILE A 397 -5.22 22.08 7.10
N GLY A 398 -5.02 21.92 8.40
CA GLY A 398 -3.72 21.69 9.02
C GLY A 398 -3.26 20.24 9.06
N GLY A 399 -3.21 19.58 7.90
CA GLY A 399 -2.79 18.18 7.78
C GLY A 399 -3.87 17.16 8.17
N ASP A 400 -3.56 15.90 7.92
CA ASP A 400 -4.45 14.75 8.02
C ASP A 400 -5.75 15.00 7.23
N LEU A 401 -5.58 15.11 5.93
CA LEU A 401 -6.60 15.50 4.98
C LEU A 401 -7.57 14.34 4.78
N ALA A 402 -7.12 13.27 4.11
CA ALA A 402 -7.98 12.22 3.58
C ALA A 402 -7.91 10.89 4.35
N TYR A 403 -6.89 10.68 5.21
CA TYR A 403 -6.59 9.38 5.85
C TYR A 403 -6.35 8.24 4.84
N ASP A 404 -5.62 8.51 3.76
CA ASP A 404 -5.13 7.50 2.81
C ASP A 404 -3.81 6.81 3.24
N HIS A 405 -3.22 7.26 4.37
CA HIS A 405 -1.96 6.76 4.95
C HIS A 405 -0.77 6.73 3.97
N ALA A 406 -0.78 7.63 2.99
CA ALA A 406 0.20 7.69 1.91
C ALA A 406 0.31 6.36 1.12
N GLN A 407 -0.81 5.68 0.88
CA GLN A 407 -0.84 4.44 0.11
C GLN A 407 -1.42 4.65 -1.28
N TYR A 408 -0.67 4.35 -2.35
CA TYR A 408 -1.19 4.43 -3.72
C TYR A 408 -2.43 3.53 -3.96
N THR A 409 -2.62 2.48 -3.17
CA THR A 409 -3.83 1.64 -3.14
C THR A 409 -5.06 2.35 -2.59
N CYS A 410 -4.89 3.36 -1.73
CA CYS A 410 -5.94 4.14 -1.10
C CYS A 410 -6.39 5.37 -1.93
N TYR A 411 -5.98 5.51 -3.20
CA TYR A 411 -6.31 6.69 -4.04
C TYR A 411 -7.81 7.02 -4.11
N ARG A 412 -8.70 6.02 -3.97
CA ARG A 412 -10.17 6.21 -3.95
C ARG A 412 -10.67 6.95 -2.69
N ILE A 413 -9.92 6.91 -1.59
CA ILE A 413 -10.17 7.72 -0.39
C ILE A 413 -9.88 9.19 -0.70
N VAL A 414 -8.71 9.49 -1.29
CA VAL A 414 -8.35 10.86 -1.68
C VAL A 414 -9.29 11.42 -2.75
N ASP A 415 -9.69 10.61 -3.73
CA ASP A 415 -10.73 10.97 -4.71
C ASP A 415 -12.07 11.30 -4.03
N LYS A 416 -12.49 10.53 -3.01
CA LYS A 416 -13.71 10.83 -2.24
C LYS A 416 -13.55 12.13 -1.41
N TRP A 417 -12.37 12.38 -0.85
CA TRP A 417 -12.08 13.62 -0.13
C TRP A 417 -12.14 14.84 -1.06
N LEU A 418 -11.50 14.76 -2.23
CA LEU A 418 -11.59 15.79 -3.27
C LEU A 418 -13.03 15.97 -3.77
N ASN A 419 -13.81 14.89 -3.85
CA ASN A 419 -15.22 14.96 -4.20
C ASN A 419 -16.06 15.68 -3.13
N ASN A 420 -15.79 15.44 -1.84
CA ASN A 420 -16.36 16.24 -0.76
C ASN A 420 -15.94 17.70 -0.89
N TRP A 421 -14.64 18.00 -1.06
CA TRP A 421 -14.15 19.37 -1.19
C TRP A 421 -14.85 20.13 -2.32
N GLN A 422 -14.84 19.59 -3.55
CA GLN A 422 -15.33 20.31 -4.73
C GLN A 422 -16.83 20.62 -4.72
N TYR A 423 -17.63 19.88 -3.94
CA TYR A 423 -19.10 20.07 -3.87
C TYR A 423 -19.58 20.62 -2.53
N LYS A 424 -18.78 20.55 -1.47
CA LYS A 424 -19.12 21.11 -0.14
C LYS A 424 -18.50 22.48 0.10
N MET A 425 -17.28 22.72 -0.39
CA MET A 425 -16.58 24.00 -0.25
C MET A 425 -16.96 25.01 -1.36
N ILE A 426 -18.27 25.14 -1.59
CA ILE A 426 -18.89 26.15 -2.46
C ILE A 426 -19.70 27.09 -1.56
N SER A 427 -19.38 28.39 -1.57
CA SER A 427 -20.04 29.38 -0.71
C SER A 427 -21.52 29.57 -1.08
N SER A 428 -22.32 30.16 -0.18
CA SER A 428 -23.74 30.44 -0.46
C SER A 428 -23.99 31.39 -1.64
N THR A 429 -22.95 32.14 -2.05
CA THR A 429 -22.95 33.01 -3.24
C THR A 429 -22.32 32.36 -4.48
N GLY A 430 -21.96 31.08 -4.39
CA GLY A 430 -21.47 30.25 -5.50
C GLY A 430 -19.97 30.36 -5.80
N TYR A 431 -19.15 30.86 -4.87
CA TYR A 431 -17.69 30.85 -5.03
C TYR A 431 -17.10 29.49 -4.63
N THR A 432 -16.21 28.95 -5.45
CA THR A 432 -15.34 27.83 -5.04
C THR A 432 -14.32 28.36 -4.04
N ILE A 433 -14.28 27.79 -2.84
CA ILE A 433 -13.45 28.29 -1.73
C ILE A 433 -12.03 27.70 -1.88
N PRO A 434 -10.98 28.55 -1.97
CA PRO A 434 -9.60 28.08 -2.07
C PRO A 434 -9.08 27.41 -0.80
N LEU A 435 -8.17 26.46 -0.97
CA LEU A 435 -7.52 25.67 0.06
C LEU A 435 -6.08 26.15 0.32
N ILE A 436 -5.72 26.29 1.59
CA ILE A 436 -4.35 26.14 2.10
C ILE A 436 -4.30 24.80 2.83
N ALA A 437 -3.38 23.91 2.45
CA ALA A 437 -3.22 22.59 3.05
C ALA A 437 -1.83 22.46 3.67
N SER A 438 -1.76 22.16 4.96
CA SER A 438 -0.55 21.68 5.64
C SER A 438 -0.41 20.18 5.47
N ILE A 439 0.78 19.65 5.71
CA ILE A 439 1.06 18.21 5.74
C ILE A 439 0.91 17.65 7.17
N GLY A 440 0.17 16.55 7.33
CA GLY A 440 0.08 15.78 8.56
C GLY A 440 0.83 14.44 8.46
N ASN A 441 0.64 13.57 9.45
CA ASN A 441 1.32 12.27 9.44
C ASN A 441 0.65 11.26 8.50
N HIS A 442 -0.65 11.36 8.25
CA HIS A 442 -1.33 10.45 7.30
C HIS A 442 -1.02 10.78 5.81
N GLU A 443 -0.40 11.93 5.52
CA GLU A 443 0.10 12.27 4.17
C GLU A 443 1.49 11.70 3.84
N VAL A 444 2.19 11.05 4.79
CA VAL A 444 3.54 10.51 4.58
C VAL A 444 3.70 9.07 5.07
N ILE A 445 4.37 8.21 4.29
CA ILE A 445 4.57 6.82 4.72
C ILE A 445 5.58 6.80 5.87
N GLY A 446 5.14 6.36 7.06
CA GLY A 446 5.98 6.29 8.26
C GLY A 446 5.96 7.57 9.13
N ASP A 447 4.91 8.37 9.02
CA ASP A 447 4.49 9.46 9.90
C ASP A 447 5.38 10.72 9.98
N PHE A 448 6.70 10.55 10.01
CA PHE A 448 7.68 11.61 10.30
C PHE A 448 9.02 11.40 9.56
N ASN A 449 9.72 12.51 9.27
CA ASN A 449 11.03 12.53 8.59
C ASN A 449 11.04 11.78 7.24
N ALA A 450 9.92 11.81 6.51
CA ALA A 450 9.75 11.05 5.28
C ALA A 450 10.44 11.74 4.09
N PRO A 451 11.31 11.06 3.32
CA PRO A 451 11.83 11.61 2.06
C PRO A 451 10.73 11.71 1.00
N SER A 452 10.86 12.61 0.01
CA SER A 452 9.78 12.98 -0.93
C SER A 452 9.09 11.79 -1.61
N TYR A 453 9.82 10.72 -1.94
CA TYR A 453 9.25 9.52 -2.57
C TYR A 453 8.26 8.74 -1.68
N ARG A 454 8.19 9.05 -0.38
CA ARG A 454 7.20 8.55 0.58
C ARG A 454 6.02 9.52 0.78
N ILE A 455 5.85 10.49 -0.13
CA ILE A 455 4.81 11.54 -0.10
C ILE A 455 4.03 11.49 -1.42
N PRO A 456 3.20 10.45 -1.62
CA PRO A 456 2.67 10.06 -2.92
C PRO A 456 1.58 10.99 -3.46
N PHE A 457 0.79 11.62 -2.58
CA PHE A 457 -0.31 12.48 -3.00
C PHE A 457 -0.02 13.96 -2.71
N PHE A 458 0.32 14.33 -1.47
CA PHE A 458 0.32 15.73 -1.01
C PHE A 458 1.04 16.72 -1.96
N LYS A 459 2.33 16.49 -2.27
CA LYS A 459 3.11 17.37 -3.18
C LYS A 459 2.54 17.46 -4.61
N ARG A 460 1.82 16.43 -5.06
CA ARG A 460 1.24 16.33 -6.41
C ARG A 460 -0.14 16.98 -6.46
N TYR A 461 -0.97 16.71 -5.45
CA TYR A 461 -2.37 17.09 -5.39
C TYR A 461 -2.56 18.52 -4.86
N PHE A 462 -1.67 19.04 -4.00
CA PHE A 462 -1.85 20.35 -3.35
C PHE A 462 -0.66 21.31 -3.58
N PRO A 463 -0.34 21.65 -4.85
CA PRO A 463 0.61 22.73 -5.15
C PRO A 463 0.12 24.04 -4.55
N GLN A 464 1.01 24.79 -3.92
CA GLN A 464 0.72 26.03 -3.19
C GLN A 464 1.91 27.01 -3.32
N MET A 465 2.48 27.10 -4.53
CA MET A 465 3.66 27.93 -4.85
C MET A 465 3.34 28.80 -6.09
N THR A 466 3.90 30.01 -6.23
CA THR A 466 3.73 30.81 -7.46
C THR A 466 4.31 30.06 -8.66
N LYS A 467 3.93 30.40 -9.90
CA LYS A 467 4.43 29.69 -11.09
C LYS A 467 5.96 29.74 -11.17
N LYS A 468 6.54 30.89 -10.82
CA LYS A 468 7.99 31.13 -10.78
C LYS A 468 8.70 30.25 -9.74
N ASP A 469 8.05 29.95 -8.62
CA ASP A 469 8.65 29.28 -7.47
C ASP A 469 8.23 27.78 -7.37
N ASP A 470 7.34 27.30 -8.24
CA ASP A 470 6.87 25.91 -8.27
C ASP A 470 7.82 25.01 -9.09
N PRO A 471 8.65 24.15 -8.47
CA PRO A 471 9.54 23.25 -9.21
C PRO A 471 8.80 22.15 -9.99
N GLY A 472 7.48 22.02 -9.85
CA GLY A 472 6.65 21.23 -10.75
C GLY A 472 6.49 21.86 -12.15
N ASP A 473 6.67 23.17 -12.29
CA ASP A 473 6.60 23.92 -13.57
C ASP A 473 8.00 24.11 -14.18
N GLY A 474 8.74 23.00 -14.33
CA GLY A 474 10.06 23.01 -14.99
C GLY A 474 10.97 21.82 -14.67
N ASP A 475 10.98 21.35 -13.40
CA ASP A 475 11.95 20.36 -12.92
C ASP A 475 11.29 19.04 -12.45
N ASN A 476 10.83 19.01 -11.20
CA ASN A 476 10.34 17.82 -10.53
C ASN A 476 9.39 18.16 -9.37
N VAL A 477 8.18 17.61 -9.42
CA VAL A 477 7.13 17.75 -8.40
C VAL A 477 7.57 17.28 -7.00
N ASP A 478 8.50 16.31 -6.89
CA ASP A 478 9.03 15.86 -5.58
C ASP A 478 9.89 16.92 -4.87
N ASN A 479 10.35 17.96 -5.59
CA ASN A 479 11.12 19.07 -5.02
C ASN A 479 10.23 20.16 -4.41
N ARG A 480 8.90 20.12 -4.59
CA ARG A 480 7.97 21.08 -3.97
C ARG A 480 8.14 21.12 -2.46
N SER A 481 8.15 22.30 -1.87
CA SER A 481 8.19 22.45 -0.41
C SER A 481 6.90 21.94 0.22
N THR A 482 6.99 21.41 1.45
CA THR A 482 5.82 21.11 2.31
C THR A 482 5.43 22.29 3.20
N TYR A 483 6.23 23.36 3.21
CA TYR A 483 5.98 24.60 3.93
C TYR A 483 6.05 25.83 3.01
N ASN A 484 5.22 26.85 3.25
CA ASN A 484 5.18 28.07 2.45
C ASN A 484 4.63 29.27 3.25
N THR A 485 4.52 30.43 2.58
CA THR A 485 3.75 31.57 3.08
C THR A 485 2.57 31.89 2.16
N VAL A 486 1.56 32.56 2.70
CA VAL A 486 0.49 33.24 1.96
C VAL A 486 0.39 34.67 2.46
N ASN A 487 0.45 35.66 1.56
CA ASN A 487 0.42 37.09 1.91
C ASN A 487 -0.92 37.75 1.52
N ILE A 488 -1.54 38.48 2.45
CA ILE A 488 -2.88 39.07 2.28
C ILE A 488 -2.82 40.54 2.70
N GLY A 489 -3.29 41.47 1.87
CA GLY A 489 -3.20 42.91 2.17
C GLY A 489 -1.80 43.51 1.93
N GLY A 490 -1.00 42.88 1.05
CA GLY A 490 0.28 43.42 0.60
C GLY A 490 1.37 43.44 1.69
N PRO A 491 2.48 44.17 1.49
CA PRO A 491 3.65 44.16 2.40
C PRO A 491 3.36 44.58 3.85
N ASN A 492 2.25 45.28 4.09
CA ASN A 492 1.83 45.76 5.40
C ASN A 492 0.65 44.97 6.01
N GLY A 493 0.14 43.95 5.32
CA GLY A 493 -1.03 43.19 5.74
C GLY A 493 -0.69 42.01 6.66
N THR A 494 -1.17 40.83 6.31
CA THR A 494 -1.00 39.58 7.06
C THR A 494 -0.15 38.59 6.28
N VAL A 495 0.84 38.00 6.94
CA VAL A 495 1.49 36.76 6.48
C VAL A 495 0.95 35.56 7.26
N ILE A 496 0.60 34.51 6.52
CA ILE A 496 0.27 33.19 7.04
C ILE A 496 1.46 32.28 6.74
N PHE A 497 2.00 31.59 7.75
CA PHE A 497 3.02 30.57 7.61
C PHE A 497 2.37 29.19 7.64
N ASN A 498 2.36 28.49 6.51
CA ASN A 498 1.96 27.09 6.42
C ASN A 498 3.21 26.23 6.66
N LEU A 499 3.24 25.46 7.74
CA LEU A 499 4.45 24.80 8.25
C LEU A 499 4.29 23.28 8.38
N ASP A 500 5.41 22.59 8.23
CA ASP A 500 5.56 21.14 8.34
C ASP A 500 6.16 20.77 9.70
N SER A 501 5.38 20.11 10.55
CA SER A 501 5.77 19.69 11.91
C SER A 501 6.70 18.46 11.97
N GLY A 502 7.57 18.29 10.98
CA GLY A 502 8.57 17.22 10.90
C GLY A 502 8.06 15.95 10.18
N HIS A 503 7.06 16.08 9.32
CA HIS A 503 6.55 15.04 8.44
C HIS A 503 7.50 14.83 7.24
N HIS A 504 8.01 15.92 6.65
CA HIS A 504 9.03 15.89 5.60
C HIS A 504 10.22 16.81 5.90
N SER A 505 9.97 18.11 6.02
CA SER A 505 10.99 19.14 6.21
C SER A 505 11.36 19.33 7.68
N SER A 506 12.59 19.78 7.94
CA SER A 506 13.04 20.00 9.32
C SER A 506 12.35 21.22 9.94
N MET A 507 11.95 21.11 11.20
CA MET A 507 11.43 22.25 11.97
C MET A 507 12.52 23.31 12.23
N SER A 508 13.80 22.91 12.37
CA SER A 508 14.92 23.85 12.60
C SER A 508 15.31 24.64 11.34
N GLU A 509 15.16 24.02 10.18
CA GLU A 509 15.30 24.66 8.87
C GLU A 509 14.19 25.71 8.70
N GLN A 510 12.94 25.33 8.94
CA GLN A 510 11.80 26.24 8.91
C GLN A 510 11.93 27.38 9.94
N ALA A 511 12.45 27.12 11.15
CA ALA A 511 12.76 28.18 12.11
C ALA A 511 13.76 29.20 11.53
N THR A 512 14.82 28.71 10.89
CA THR A 512 15.83 29.54 10.22
C THR A 512 15.22 30.36 9.08
N TRP A 513 14.37 29.74 8.27
CA TRP A 513 13.65 30.38 7.16
C TRP A 513 12.63 31.43 7.64
N ILE A 514 11.84 31.17 8.70
CA ILE A 514 10.95 32.18 9.31
C ILE A 514 11.77 33.38 9.80
N ASN A 515 12.93 33.13 10.42
CA ASN A 515 13.85 34.20 10.81
C ASN A 515 14.38 34.99 9.61
N GLN A 516 14.60 34.36 8.44
CA GLN A 516 14.95 35.05 7.20
C GLN A 516 13.81 35.93 6.65
N GLN A 517 12.59 35.38 6.58
CA GLN A 517 11.42 36.09 6.03
C GLN A 517 10.96 37.30 6.87
N LEU A 518 11.28 37.31 8.18
CA LEU A 518 10.79 38.32 9.14
C LEU A 518 11.86 39.25 9.72
N SER A 519 13.16 39.02 9.48
CA SER A 519 14.20 39.92 10.00
C SER A 519 14.43 41.15 9.10
N THR A 520 14.94 42.23 9.69
CA THR A 520 15.41 43.40 8.97
C THR A 520 16.84 43.22 8.42
N GLY A 521 17.01 43.32 7.11
CA GLY A 521 18.31 43.58 6.47
C GLY A 521 19.15 42.34 6.18
N ILE A 522 18.55 41.15 6.07
CA ILE A 522 19.30 39.95 5.67
C ILE A 522 19.60 40.02 4.18
N ARG A 523 20.89 39.92 3.83
CA ARG A 523 21.31 39.65 2.45
C ARG A 523 21.15 38.16 2.17
N VAL A 524 20.27 37.82 1.24
CA VAL A 524 20.25 36.49 0.63
C VAL A 524 21.31 36.48 -0.46
N ASN A 525 22.35 35.66 -0.29
CA ASN A 525 23.35 35.42 -1.33
C ASN A 525 22.84 34.32 -2.26
N ASN A 526 22.59 34.68 -3.51
CA ASN A 526 22.08 33.78 -4.53
C ASN A 526 23.20 32.89 -5.09
N SER A 527 22.81 31.77 -5.72
CA SER A 527 23.73 30.80 -6.32
C SER A 527 24.57 31.36 -7.48
N ASP A 528 24.18 32.51 -8.03
CA ASP A 528 24.88 33.25 -9.10
C ASP A 528 25.90 34.29 -8.56
N GLY A 529 26.00 34.46 -7.23
CA GLY A 529 26.87 35.45 -6.59
C GLY A 529 26.24 36.84 -6.39
N THR A 530 24.97 37.05 -6.77
CA THR A 530 24.23 38.27 -6.43
C THR A 530 23.78 38.25 -4.96
N SER A 531 23.52 39.43 -4.36
CA SER A 531 22.97 39.50 -3.00
C SER A 531 21.80 40.48 -2.91
N ASN A 532 20.59 39.97 -2.70
CA ASN A 532 19.37 40.76 -2.55
C ASN A 532 19.02 40.97 -1.07
N ILE A 533 18.30 42.05 -0.76
CA ILE A 533 17.69 42.27 0.57
C ILE A 533 16.19 42.04 0.45
N GLU A 534 15.78 40.77 0.46
CA GLU A 534 14.38 40.33 0.34
C GLU A 534 13.74 40.12 1.73
N ASN A 535 13.58 41.23 2.46
CA ASN A 535 12.86 41.25 3.76
C ASN A 535 11.34 41.17 3.53
N ASN A 536 10.83 40.02 3.11
CA ASN A 536 9.47 39.93 2.53
C ASN A 536 8.33 40.33 3.47
N PHE A 537 8.40 40.02 4.78
CA PHE A 537 7.24 40.17 5.69
C PHE A 537 7.54 40.87 7.03
N ASN A 538 8.67 41.56 7.20
CA ASN A 538 8.94 42.31 8.44
C ASN A 538 7.90 43.42 8.73
N SER A 539 7.33 44.03 7.69
CA SER A 539 6.35 45.12 7.77
C SER A 539 4.90 44.67 7.98
N THR A 540 4.61 43.36 8.01
CA THR A 540 3.25 42.84 8.23
C THR A 540 2.70 43.23 9.60
N GLN A 541 1.44 43.67 9.63
CA GLN A 541 0.69 43.94 10.86
C GLN A 541 0.33 42.65 11.60
N LEU A 542 0.12 41.55 10.86
CA LEU A 542 -0.36 40.28 11.40
C LEU A 542 0.47 39.09 10.94
N ARG A 543 0.63 38.12 11.84
CA ARG A 543 1.36 36.86 11.64
C ARG A 543 0.53 35.70 12.19
N PHE A 544 0.13 34.81 11.30
CA PHE A 544 -0.50 33.55 11.65
C PHE A 544 0.39 32.37 11.26
N SER A 545 0.25 31.24 11.94
CA SER A 545 0.82 29.95 11.52
C SER A 545 -0.23 28.86 11.52
N ILE A 546 -0.07 27.87 10.64
CA ILE A 546 -0.82 26.61 10.66
C ILE A 546 0.14 25.45 10.44
N TYR A 547 -0.02 24.40 11.26
CA TYR A 547 0.79 23.18 11.24
C TYR A 547 0.03 22.04 11.91
N HIS A 548 0.50 20.81 11.70
CA HIS A 548 -0.22 19.64 12.16
C HIS A 548 -0.03 19.34 13.65
N VAL A 549 1.19 19.00 14.10
CA VAL A 549 1.43 18.60 15.50
C VAL A 549 1.42 19.81 16.46
N PRO A 550 0.62 19.80 17.53
CA PRO A 550 0.49 20.93 18.44
C PRO A 550 1.71 21.12 19.36
N MET A 551 2.08 22.38 19.60
CA MET A 551 2.88 22.80 20.74
C MET A 551 2.16 22.53 22.07
N TYR A 552 0.84 22.72 22.11
CA TYR A 552 0.04 22.73 23.35
C TYR A 552 -1.10 21.70 23.31
N PRO A 553 -0.80 20.38 23.29
CA PRO A 553 -1.78 19.30 23.03
C PRO A 553 -2.89 19.16 24.09
N THR A 554 -4.14 18.99 23.65
CA THR A 554 -5.32 18.74 24.50
C THR A 554 -5.40 17.32 25.04
N ILE A 555 -5.09 16.33 24.22
CA ILE A 555 -5.13 14.91 24.54
C ILE A 555 -3.74 14.44 24.99
N ARG A 556 -2.71 14.61 24.16
CA ARG A 556 -1.35 14.14 24.46
C ARG A 556 -0.73 14.92 25.63
N ASP A 557 0.18 14.30 26.38
CA ASP A 557 0.86 14.99 27.49
C ASP A 557 1.63 16.23 27.00
N TYR A 558 1.71 17.26 27.85
CA TYR A 558 2.50 18.46 27.53
C TYR A 558 3.98 18.11 27.23
N SER A 559 4.53 17.11 27.92
CA SER A 559 5.88 16.57 27.72
C SER A 559 5.98 15.51 26.59
N ASN A 560 4.95 15.33 25.75
CA ASN A 560 5.04 14.49 24.57
C ASN A 560 6.22 14.95 23.68
N SER A 561 7.05 14.02 23.23
CA SER A 561 8.30 14.32 22.52
C SER A 561 8.11 15.05 21.19
N ARG A 562 6.97 14.87 20.50
CA ARG A 562 6.65 15.60 19.28
C ARG A 562 6.24 17.04 19.60
N SER A 563 5.27 17.24 20.50
CA SER A 563 4.87 18.57 20.95
C SER A 563 5.99 19.38 21.63
N ALA A 564 6.89 18.69 22.34
CA ALA A 564 8.12 19.28 22.84
C ALA A 564 9.02 19.77 21.70
N ALA A 565 9.34 18.90 20.73
CA ALA A 565 10.17 19.29 19.59
C ALA A 565 9.58 20.47 18.77
N VAL A 566 8.26 20.57 18.62
CA VAL A 566 7.61 21.73 17.96
C VAL A 566 7.88 23.02 18.77
N ARG A 567 7.71 23.01 20.10
CA ARG A 567 8.04 24.16 20.96
C ARG A 567 9.53 24.50 20.91
N ASP A 568 10.39 23.49 21.06
CA ASP A 568 11.85 23.66 21.12
C ASP A 568 12.43 24.29 19.84
N ASN A 569 11.80 24.06 18.69
CA ASN A 569 12.21 24.63 17.40
C ASN A 569 11.55 25.99 17.08
N TRP A 570 10.26 26.17 17.38
CA TRP A 570 9.49 27.32 16.87
C TRP A 570 9.01 28.33 17.92
N LEU A 571 8.84 27.96 19.20
CA LEU A 571 8.23 28.86 20.19
C LEU A 571 9.02 30.16 20.36
N SER A 572 10.35 30.05 20.47
CA SER A 572 11.26 31.20 20.55
C SER A 572 11.20 32.12 19.32
N THR A 573 10.87 31.57 18.14
CA THR A 573 10.70 32.32 16.90
C THR A 573 9.32 32.98 16.83
N PHE A 574 8.26 32.29 17.27
CA PHE A 574 6.90 32.85 17.36
C PHE A 574 6.84 34.01 18.36
N ASP A 575 7.44 33.84 19.55
CA ASP A 575 7.57 34.87 20.57
C ASP A 575 8.41 36.08 20.08
N ARG A 576 9.55 35.82 19.42
CA ARG A 576 10.43 36.87 18.85
C ARG A 576 9.69 37.75 17.84
N PHE A 577 8.92 37.15 16.94
CA PHE A 577 8.24 37.88 15.87
C PHE A 577 6.77 38.21 16.14
N LYS A 578 6.28 37.91 17.35
CA LYS A 578 4.93 38.25 17.83
C LYS A 578 3.82 37.66 16.96
N PHE A 579 3.80 36.34 16.81
CA PHE A 579 2.69 35.65 16.15
C PHE A 579 1.39 35.89 16.91
N ASN A 580 0.30 36.20 16.20
CA ASN A 580 -0.98 36.54 16.82
C ASN A 580 -1.78 35.27 17.15
N ILE A 581 -1.84 34.34 16.19
CA ILE A 581 -2.54 33.06 16.33
C ILE A 581 -1.73 31.96 15.64
N ALA A 582 -1.59 30.83 16.33
CA ALA A 582 -1.12 29.57 15.77
C ALA A 582 -2.26 28.55 15.75
N PHE A 583 -2.47 27.92 14.59
CA PHE A 583 -3.53 26.93 14.37
C PHE A 583 -2.93 25.52 14.40
N GLU A 584 -3.37 24.71 15.37
CA GLU A 584 -2.80 23.39 15.68
C GLU A 584 -3.82 22.26 15.45
N ASN A 585 -3.38 21.01 15.27
CA ASN A 585 -4.23 19.91 14.78
C ASN A 585 -3.85 18.58 15.47
N HIS A 586 -3.96 17.40 14.84
CA HIS A 586 -3.38 16.10 15.27
C HIS A 586 -3.96 15.42 16.53
N ASP A 587 -4.52 16.17 17.48
CA ASP A 587 -4.97 15.67 18.78
C ASP A 587 -6.43 15.16 18.77
N HIS A 588 -7.20 15.45 17.72
CA HIS A 588 -8.61 15.10 17.49
C HIS A 588 -9.57 15.69 18.57
N ALA A 589 -9.37 16.95 18.97
CA ALA A 589 -10.22 17.67 19.90
C ALA A 589 -10.14 19.20 19.69
N TYR A 590 -11.03 19.98 20.31
CA TYR A 590 -10.90 21.43 20.35
C TYR A 590 -10.16 21.92 21.59
N LYS A 591 -9.29 22.93 21.42
CA LYS A 591 -8.88 23.89 22.44
C LYS A 591 -8.83 25.32 21.93
N ARG A 592 -8.81 26.22 22.91
CA ARG A 592 -8.18 27.54 22.84
C ARG A 592 -7.33 27.76 24.08
N THR A 593 -6.09 28.24 23.92
CA THR A 593 -5.24 28.57 25.05
C THR A 593 -5.63 29.89 25.74
N LEU A 594 -5.01 30.15 26.88
CA LEU A 594 -4.77 31.52 27.34
C LEU A 594 -3.71 32.18 26.43
N PRO A 595 -3.52 33.51 26.48
CA PRO A 595 -2.41 34.17 25.80
C PRO A 595 -1.07 33.70 26.39
N LEU A 596 -0.18 33.19 25.54
CA LEU A 596 1.12 32.65 25.96
C LEU A 596 2.29 33.48 25.44
N PHE A 597 3.33 33.62 26.25
CA PHE A 597 4.64 34.16 25.86
C PHE A 597 5.74 33.51 26.70
N ASN A 598 6.87 33.16 26.09
CA ASN A 598 8.01 32.47 26.74
C ASN A 598 7.58 31.23 27.55
N ASN A 599 6.65 30.44 26.98
CA ASN A 599 6.00 29.29 27.63
C ASN A 599 5.30 29.61 28.97
N THR A 600 4.78 30.81 29.15
CA THR A 600 4.03 31.23 30.35
C THR A 600 2.73 31.95 29.98
N ILE A 601 1.73 31.91 30.87
CA ILE A 601 0.50 32.69 30.75
C ILE A 601 0.83 34.18 30.96
N VAL A 602 0.35 35.05 30.08
CA VAL A 602 0.53 36.50 30.20
C VAL A 602 -0.77 37.29 30.08
N ASP A 603 -0.85 38.44 30.75
CA ASP A 603 -1.92 39.42 30.50
C ASP A 603 -1.56 40.28 29.28
N VAL A 604 -2.42 40.23 28.26
CA VAL A 604 -2.33 41.03 27.03
C VAL A 604 -2.35 42.55 27.27
N LYS A 605 -2.84 43.00 28.43
CA LYS A 605 -2.79 44.43 28.82
C LYS A 605 -1.41 44.90 29.26
N THR A 606 -0.56 43.98 29.76
CA THR A 606 0.77 44.30 30.28
C THR A 606 1.89 43.83 29.37
N THR A 607 1.65 42.76 28.59
CA THR A 607 2.65 42.12 27.73
C THR A 607 2.34 42.41 26.26
N GLN A 608 3.18 43.20 25.60
CA GLN A 608 3.00 43.65 24.20
C GLN A 608 3.24 42.56 23.13
N SER A 609 3.25 41.29 23.51
CA SER A 609 3.55 40.12 22.67
C SER A 609 2.95 38.88 23.32
N SER A 610 2.08 38.15 22.63
CA SER A 610 1.59 36.84 23.07
C SER A 610 0.96 36.08 21.91
N THR A 611 1.24 34.79 21.78
CA THR A 611 0.59 33.92 20.80
C THR A 611 -0.65 33.26 21.43
N LEU A 612 -1.75 33.23 20.69
CA LEU A 612 -2.91 32.39 21.02
C LEU A 612 -2.85 31.09 20.19
N TYR A 613 -3.08 29.94 20.82
CA TYR A 613 -3.11 28.65 20.12
C TYR A 613 -4.55 28.12 20.10
N ILE A 614 -5.09 27.89 18.90
CA ILE A 614 -6.47 27.40 18.65
C ILE A 614 -6.39 26.13 17.82
N GLY A 615 -7.22 25.13 18.13
CA GLY A 615 -7.34 23.92 17.31
C GLY A 615 -7.22 22.63 18.13
N ASP A 616 -6.26 21.77 17.79
CA ASP A 616 -6.14 20.32 18.07
C ASP A 616 -6.96 19.38 17.17
N GLY A 617 -7.49 19.87 16.04
CA GLY A 617 -8.05 19.02 14.98
C GLY A 617 -9.42 18.38 15.29
N SER A 618 -9.86 17.47 14.42
CA SER A 618 -11.23 16.91 14.31
C SER A 618 -12.21 17.84 13.57
N ALA A 619 -11.85 18.19 12.34
CA ALA A 619 -12.81 18.67 11.35
C ALA A 619 -13.74 17.54 10.85
N GLY A 620 -13.36 16.27 11.02
CA GLY A 620 -14.26 15.13 10.79
C GLY A 620 -13.72 13.74 11.13
N THR A 621 -12.43 13.58 11.45
CA THR A 621 -11.88 12.31 11.99
C THR A 621 -12.46 11.98 13.38
N GLY A 622 -12.38 10.70 13.77
CA GLY A 622 -12.86 10.18 15.06
C GLY A 622 -12.34 10.96 16.28
N ILE A 623 -13.25 11.61 16.99
CA ILE A 623 -12.99 12.50 18.13
C ILE A 623 -12.38 11.72 19.31
N ARG A 624 -11.40 12.29 20.00
CA ARG A 624 -10.84 11.72 21.25
C ARG A 624 -11.47 12.35 22.50
N PRO A 625 -11.76 11.55 23.56
CA PRO A 625 -12.32 12.08 24.81
C PRO A 625 -11.29 12.92 25.58
N LEU A 626 -11.74 14.01 26.21
CA LEU A 626 -10.88 14.89 27.01
C LEU A 626 -10.29 14.16 28.23
N PRO A 627 -9.08 14.51 28.69
CA PRO A 627 -8.49 13.98 29.92
C PRO A 627 -9.33 14.29 31.17
N TYR A 628 -9.48 13.29 32.06
CA TYR A 628 -10.17 13.44 33.35
C TYR A 628 -9.51 14.43 34.32
N SER A 629 -8.27 14.85 34.05
CA SER A 629 -7.54 15.88 34.82
C SER A 629 -8.05 17.31 34.59
N GLY A 630 -8.97 17.52 33.65
CA GLY A 630 -9.54 18.83 33.34
C GLY A 630 -8.66 19.66 32.42
N LEU A 631 -8.81 20.99 32.49
CA LEU A 631 -8.01 21.92 31.67
C LEU A 631 -6.54 21.90 32.11
N LYS A 632 -5.64 21.72 31.14
CA LYS A 632 -4.19 21.90 31.34
C LYS A 632 -3.89 23.39 31.54
N TRP A 633 -2.78 23.72 32.20
CA TRP A 633 -2.49 25.10 32.65
C TRP A 633 -2.55 26.18 31.55
N TYR A 634 -2.26 25.82 30.30
CA TYR A 634 -2.34 26.72 29.15
C TYR A 634 -3.73 26.83 28.52
N GLN A 635 -4.69 25.96 28.83
CA GLN A 635 -6.01 25.94 28.17
C GLN A 635 -6.98 26.92 28.85
N ALA A 636 -7.56 27.83 28.06
CA ALA A 636 -8.70 28.63 28.48
C ALA A 636 -10.03 27.88 28.28
N PHE A 637 -10.06 26.97 27.29
CA PHE A 637 -11.24 26.18 26.93
C PHE A 637 -10.80 24.91 26.17
N SER A 638 -11.54 23.81 26.30
CA SER A 638 -11.44 22.64 25.44
C SER A 638 -12.78 21.90 25.31
N LYS A 639 -12.98 21.17 24.19
CA LYS A 639 -14.22 20.41 23.91
C LYS A 639 -13.92 19.19 23.03
N SER A 640 -14.44 18.03 23.41
CA SER A 640 -14.49 16.84 22.55
C SER A 640 -15.69 16.98 21.59
N THR A 641 -15.44 17.40 20.35
CA THR A 641 -16.46 17.63 19.32
C THR A 641 -15.82 17.70 17.93
N HIS A 642 -16.57 17.43 16.86
CA HIS A 642 -16.19 17.87 15.52
C HIS A 642 -16.42 19.38 15.38
N TYR A 643 -15.51 20.14 14.78
CA TYR A 643 -15.68 21.58 14.60
C TYR A 643 -14.91 22.14 13.40
N ILE A 644 -15.19 23.41 13.09
CA ILE A 644 -14.24 24.29 12.43
C ILE A 644 -14.31 25.69 13.07
N THR A 645 -13.25 26.49 12.92
CA THR A 645 -13.19 27.86 13.43
C THR A 645 -13.31 28.86 12.29
N LEU A 646 -14.30 29.75 12.33
CA LEU A 646 -14.35 30.94 11.47
C LEU A 646 -13.52 32.06 12.10
N ILE A 647 -12.55 32.57 11.35
CA ILE A 647 -11.76 33.76 11.68
C ILE A 647 -12.20 34.90 10.76
N ASN A 648 -12.44 36.08 11.33
CA ASN A 648 -12.62 37.32 10.58
C ASN A 648 -11.56 38.33 11.02
N VAL A 649 -10.85 38.94 10.07
CA VAL A 649 -9.86 40.00 10.31
C VAL A 649 -10.48 41.32 9.90
N ILE A 650 -10.46 42.30 10.81
CA ILE A 650 -11.12 43.60 10.67
C ILE A 650 -10.09 44.73 10.93
N PRO A 651 -9.27 45.11 9.94
CA PRO A 651 -8.18 46.07 10.13
C PRO A 651 -8.63 47.46 10.57
N THR A 652 -9.80 47.92 10.10
CA THR A 652 -10.39 49.21 10.49
C THR A 652 -10.59 49.35 12.00
N ASN A 653 -10.79 48.23 12.69
CA ASN A 653 -11.01 48.15 14.13
C ASN A 653 -9.83 47.46 14.85
N ARG A 654 -8.74 47.16 14.12
CA ARG A 654 -7.58 46.36 14.57
C ARG A 654 -7.99 45.12 15.39
N THR A 655 -9.02 44.42 14.91
CA THR A 655 -9.69 43.32 15.61
C THR A 655 -9.64 42.04 14.78
N ILE A 656 -9.31 40.92 15.40
CA ILE A 656 -9.54 39.57 14.87
C ILE A 656 -10.65 38.94 15.71
N THR A 657 -11.70 38.39 15.10
CA THR A 657 -12.72 37.59 15.80
C THR A 657 -12.57 36.13 15.45
N PHE A 658 -12.72 35.23 16.43
CA PHE A 658 -12.81 33.78 16.20
C PHE A 658 -14.17 33.24 16.68
N ASN A 659 -14.76 32.30 15.94
CA ASN A 659 -16.02 31.64 16.27
C ASN A 659 -15.93 30.15 15.89
N SER A 660 -15.94 29.28 16.89
CA SER A 660 -15.77 27.83 16.74
C SER A 660 -17.12 27.14 16.84
N PHE A 661 -17.52 26.42 15.78
CA PHE A 661 -18.85 25.82 15.66
C PHE A 661 -18.79 24.33 15.29
N ASP A 662 -19.75 23.58 15.82
CA ASP A 662 -19.85 22.13 15.63
C ASP A 662 -20.80 21.71 14.50
N THR A 663 -20.97 20.40 14.29
CA THR A 663 -21.86 19.81 13.26
C THR A 663 -23.31 20.25 13.38
N ASN A 664 -23.77 20.72 14.55
CA ASN A 664 -25.12 21.27 14.72
C ASN A 664 -25.19 22.77 14.37
N ASN A 665 -24.13 23.33 13.77
CA ASN A 665 -23.94 24.78 13.54
C ASN A 665 -23.94 25.61 14.84
N SER A 666 -23.71 24.96 15.99
CA SER A 666 -23.72 25.61 17.30
C SER A 666 -22.35 26.19 17.62
N THR A 667 -22.28 27.51 17.82
CA THR A 667 -21.05 28.18 18.29
C THR A 667 -20.84 27.89 19.77
N PHE A 668 -19.76 27.20 20.10
CA PHE A 668 -19.47 26.73 21.46
C PHE A 668 -18.27 27.44 22.10
N ASP A 669 -17.43 28.09 21.30
CA ASP A 669 -16.37 28.99 21.76
C ASP A 669 -16.27 30.19 20.79
N SER A 670 -16.00 31.37 21.32
CA SER A 670 -15.92 32.60 20.52
C SER A 670 -15.19 33.70 21.28
N GLY A 671 -14.62 34.67 20.57
CA GLY A 671 -13.95 35.81 21.17
C GLY A 671 -13.25 36.69 20.15
N HIS A 672 -12.40 37.59 20.65
CA HIS A 672 -11.64 38.50 19.81
C HIS A 672 -10.24 38.78 20.38
N ILE A 673 -9.35 39.24 19.50
CA ILE A 673 -8.02 39.76 19.79
C ILE A 673 -7.96 41.17 19.20
N THR A 674 -7.46 42.13 19.98
CA THR A 674 -7.06 43.45 19.48
C THR A 674 -5.55 43.44 19.21
N TYR A 675 -5.10 44.03 18.10
CA TYR A 675 -3.68 44.02 17.68
C TYR A 675 -3.14 45.40 17.35
#